data_AF-A0A2I8DD70-F1
#
_entry.id   AF-A0A2I8DD70-F1
#
_cell.length_a   1.000
_cell.length_b   1.000
_cell.length_c   1.000
_cell.angle_alpha   90.00
_cell.angle_beta   90.00
_cell.angle_gamma   90.00
#
_symmetry.space_group_name_H-M   'P 1'
#
loop_
_entity.id
_entity.type
_entity.pdbx_description
1 polymer ?
#
loop_
_entity_poly.entity_id
_entity_poly.type
_entity_poly.pdbx_seq_one_letter_code
_entity_poly.pdbx_strand_id
1 'polypeptide(L)'
;MPPLAKAKRLAARLLGRLPGQPAAMIGHRVDPTIAAIFDAYWYSRHAPKLAEGEDPLRHYLSSDPAEQSDPHPLFHGRWYLRNNPDVAASGLNPLAHYVNYGAKEGRAPCAYFDGAWYSATYLGASPRTNPLLHFIQHGAQAGHQPNPHFNTKWYVEHHPEAGAADTDPLSHYIYHGERRGFWPSPEFDPAWYISYYPDSALWPQGPFSHYLLFGQAEGRAGHRATDHDTETVAHSPDHAEPPATLLDLFDAAWYRRQVPDLSLQSDPLEHYLSEGAKRGLDPHPLFHTQWYLSRYPDVAESGQNALEHYVLYGASELRDPSEYFDVQQYCTEYAALIPAGANPLVHFLRHGARAGLNPNPYFDTRWYLSRYQRVTQSAFNPLVHYLIEGERLGYLPSPEFDPVRYAQTHADTLNWRYGALSHYLIFGRYEGRMLSPPEPASPVQPAASPVVNDVPDIVVDEPLEDMRARLPEVEPQQNPTPEPSSDPARSTSTPATSGHMPNVLPAGPVLSHDPGNPLGTLAELFDVNWYLAHTDDPAARRNPLGHYLLAGTAQGLNPHPLFHTAWYLATYPDVAASGINPFAHYVANGARELRNPCRLFDAKWYAERYPDVPADHGNALKHYCTHGAREGRDPHPLFNTRWYLDTYPEALEYGFDPLSHFLHHGESAGYAPGPTFNPEWYKLRHPDLVHWPDSLLAHYLAFGMAEGRTAAPGPLDFQSETELRNAIAAAAPSRESLQATIRLPVTGLRSLRDAAGDAYPIVLQDRAQQAEGVTRIKSFPGLAYVAKLDHAVLLAGTRYMIARDHIIHDEVAAYQDEPAAALKYYRAAFWNNRKEVFFDFALRPNQEIATGINLMHEYSNNYFHFVAETLPRLVLADEAGLPDDLPFLVERQLHENMLKLLEYANTSTRPVLFLESGTMYPVRTVYQPSDVTSVVDAYNGGPIARQSFLDVGRIRTAIDRCKARFPIKAPGRKRKIYAGRSGKIRKLTNQVELEYELARRGFEILRTDEFSLETQIQIFRDAEIIIAPTGAQITNIVWADPGTRLIVLASDHPSHQLYLWELLGRVSQAQVEFVIGPRAYVRDDRYSVHDDYSVNVQDVLTRLEDTQDIPTQLDASA
;
A
#
# COMPACT_ATOMS: atom_id res chain seq x y z
N MET A 1 -3.86 -2.38 53.52
CA MET A 1 -2.43 -2.44 53.17
C MET A 1 -2.29 -3.19 51.85
N PRO A 2 -1.85 -2.57 50.76
CA PRO A 2 -1.98 -3.18 49.43
C PRO A 2 -0.82 -4.13 49.08
N PRO A 3 -1.05 -5.01 48.08
CA PRO A 3 -0.34 -6.28 47.87
C PRO A 3 1.00 -6.18 47.10
N LEU A 4 1.34 -5.01 46.56
CA LEU A 4 2.49 -4.86 45.65
C LEU A 4 3.86 -5.01 46.32
N ALA A 5 4.00 -4.53 47.57
CA ALA A 5 5.24 -4.64 48.33
C ALA A 5 5.56 -6.08 48.74
N LYS A 6 4.52 -6.95 48.83
CA LYS A 6 4.67 -8.37 49.17
C LYS A 6 5.12 -9.18 47.96
N ALA A 7 4.65 -8.85 46.76
CA ALA A 7 5.09 -9.47 45.50
C ALA A 7 6.57 -9.16 45.17
N LYS A 8 7.00 -7.90 45.32
CA LYS A 8 8.41 -7.50 45.11
C LYS A 8 9.39 -8.17 46.09
N ARG A 9 8.96 -8.39 47.35
CA ARG A 9 9.77 -9.12 48.35
C ARG A 9 9.75 -10.63 48.17
N LEU A 10 8.72 -11.20 47.54
CA LEU A 10 8.64 -12.64 47.25
C LEU A 10 9.55 -13.01 46.07
N ALA A 11 9.63 -12.18 45.03
CA ALA A 11 10.53 -12.37 43.89
C ALA A 11 12.01 -12.34 44.30
N ALA A 12 12.41 -11.45 45.22
CA ALA A 12 13.78 -11.38 45.72
C ALA A 12 14.17 -12.58 46.62
N ARG A 13 13.18 -13.29 47.19
CA ARG A 13 13.41 -14.41 48.14
C ARG A 13 13.40 -15.78 47.47
N LEU A 14 12.87 -15.90 46.24
CA LEU A 14 12.85 -17.12 45.43
C LEU A 14 14.13 -17.34 44.61
N LEU A 15 15.08 -16.40 44.61
CA LEU A 15 16.41 -16.52 44.00
C LEU A 15 17.40 -17.40 44.80
N GLY A 16 16.94 -18.08 45.85
CA GLY A 16 17.78 -18.89 46.74
C GLY A 16 17.31 -20.35 46.84
N ARG A 17 17.87 -21.20 45.96
CA ARG A 17 17.92 -22.69 46.01
C ARG A 17 16.61 -23.46 45.76
N LEU A 18 16.59 -24.30 44.72
CA LEU A 18 16.40 -25.78 44.73
C LEU A 18 16.70 -26.36 43.31
N PRO A 19 17.00 -27.68 43.18
CA PRO A 19 17.87 -28.24 42.13
C PRO A 19 17.15 -29.06 41.03
N GLY A 20 17.78 -29.13 39.84
CA GLY A 20 17.57 -30.24 38.88
C GLY A 20 17.28 -29.84 37.42
N GLN A 21 18.27 -30.09 36.54
CA GLN A 21 18.22 -30.18 35.06
C GLN A 21 18.12 -28.86 34.24
N PRO A 22 18.64 -28.85 32.98
CA PRO A 22 20.00 -28.47 32.64
C PRO A 22 20.10 -27.01 32.16
N ALA A 23 21.19 -26.37 32.57
CA ALA A 23 21.51 -24.99 32.23
C ALA A 23 22.08 -24.88 30.81
N ALA A 24 21.26 -24.39 29.88
CA ALA A 24 21.72 -23.70 28.67
C ALA A 24 20.99 -22.35 28.65
N MET A 25 21.75 -21.25 28.47
CA MET A 25 21.34 -19.83 28.47
C MET A 25 21.37 -19.03 29.78
N ILE A 26 22.08 -19.43 30.85
CA ILE A 26 22.35 -18.51 31.97
C ILE A 26 23.79 -18.65 32.48
N GLY A 27 24.74 -18.21 31.66
CA GLY A 27 26.11 -17.87 32.10
C GLY A 27 26.35 -16.38 32.30
N HIS A 28 25.41 -15.52 31.90
CA HIS A 28 25.50 -14.07 32.08
C HIS A 28 24.39 -13.59 33.01
N ARG A 29 24.74 -12.79 34.03
CA ARG A 29 23.76 -12.03 34.80
C ARG A 29 22.93 -11.19 33.81
N VAL A 30 21.62 -11.38 33.78
CA VAL A 30 20.70 -10.47 33.08
C VAL A 30 20.99 -9.05 33.56
N ASP A 31 21.15 -8.10 32.62
CA ASP A 31 21.41 -6.71 32.97
C ASP A 31 20.31 -6.23 33.94
N PRO A 32 20.65 -5.74 35.14
CA PRO A 32 19.66 -5.34 36.14
C PRO A 32 18.72 -4.24 35.63
N THR A 33 19.12 -3.46 34.63
CA THR A 33 18.32 -2.44 33.95
C THR A 33 17.20 -3.07 33.13
N ILE A 34 17.47 -4.20 32.44
CA ILE A 34 16.44 -4.95 31.70
C ILE A 34 15.37 -5.46 32.67
N ALA A 35 15.79 -6.07 33.78
CA ALA A 35 14.88 -6.56 34.81
C ALA A 35 14.10 -5.42 35.51
N ALA A 36 14.63 -4.19 35.51
CA ALA A 36 13.98 -3.03 36.11
C ALA A 36 12.96 -2.33 35.19
N ILE A 37 13.15 -2.41 33.86
CA ILE A 37 12.19 -1.89 32.86
C ILE A 37 11.11 -2.94 32.55
N PHE A 38 11.43 -4.23 32.61
CA PHE A 38 10.49 -5.31 32.30
C PHE A 38 9.35 -5.40 33.33
N ASP A 39 8.11 -5.30 32.88
CA ASP A 39 6.92 -5.51 33.72
C ASP A 39 6.35 -6.91 33.51
N ALA A 40 6.67 -7.80 34.46
CA ALA A 40 6.21 -9.19 34.43
C ALA A 40 4.69 -9.33 34.52
N TYR A 41 3.99 -8.40 35.19
CA TYR A 41 2.53 -8.46 35.31
C TYR A 41 1.86 -8.02 34.00
N TRP A 42 2.37 -6.96 33.39
CA TRP A 42 1.95 -6.51 32.07
C TRP A 42 2.18 -7.60 31.02
N TYR A 43 3.41 -8.11 30.94
CA TYR A 43 3.79 -9.09 29.94
C TYR A 43 2.95 -10.38 30.05
N SER A 44 2.72 -10.86 31.28
CA SER A 44 1.92 -12.09 31.50
C SER A 44 0.46 -11.97 31.07
N ARG A 45 -0.09 -10.75 30.98
CA ARG A 45 -1.48 -10.51 30.54
C ARG A 45 -1.62 -10.30 29.04
N HIS A 46 -0.53 -9.93 28.37
CA HIS A 46 -0.53 -9.56 26.96
C HIS A 46 0.23 -10.54 26.07
N ALA A 47 0.95 -11.50 26.65
CA ALA A 47 1.64 -12.58 25.94
C ALA A 47 0.73 -13.81 25.77
N PRO A 48 0.14 -14.05 24.59
CA PRO A 48 -0.81 -15.15 24.37
C PRO A 48 -0.20 -16.55 24.44
N LYS A 49 1.14 -16.68 24.39
CA LYS A 49 1.87 -17.96 24.37
C LYS A 49 2.59 -18.31 25.69
N LEU A 50 2.50 -17.48 26.74
CA LEU A 50 3.17 -17.75 28.01
C LEU A 50 2.49 -18.91 28.75
N ALA A 51 3.24 -19.99 29.04
CA ALA A 51 2.70 -21.15 29.73
C ALA A 51 2.49 -20.89 31.24
N GLU A 52 1.51 -21.58 31.84
CA GLU A 52 1.23 -21.46 33.28
C GLU A 52 2.43 -21.92 34.11
N GLY A 53 3.00 -21.00 34.91
CA GLY A 53 4.18 -21.25 35.75
C GLY A 53 5.54 -20.97 35.09
N GLU A 54 5.58 -20.54 33.83
CA GLU A 54 6.81 -20.11 33.15
C GLU A 54 7.28 -18.73 33.65
N ASP A 55 8.60 -18.52 33.75
CA ASP A 55 9.16 -17.22 34.13
C ASP A 55 8.96 -16.19 33.00
N PRO A 56 8.19 -15.10 33.22
CA PRO A 56 7.82 -14.18 32.14
C PRO A 56 9.02 -13.44 31.53
N LEU A 57 10.04 -13.10 32.33
CA LEU A 57 11.23 -12.41 31.86
C LEU A 57 12.12 -13.35 31.04
N ARG A 58 12.26 -14.59 31.50
CA ARG A 58 12.99 -15.62 30.75
C ARG A 58 12.30 -15.92 29.43
N HIS A 59 10.98 -16.11 29.44
CA HIS A 59 10.17 -16.28 28.23
C HIS A 59 10.37 -15.11 27.27
N TYR A 60 10.29 -13.86 27.74
CA TYR A 60 10.52 -12.67 26.91
C TYR A 60 11.93 -12.63 26.29
N LEU A 61 12.97 -12.93 27.08
CA LEU A 61 14.36 -12.89 26.60
C LEU A 61 14.72 -14.05 25.66
N SER A 62 14.01 -15.19 25.74
CA SER A 62 14.25 -16.37 24.90
C SER A 62 13.29 -16.53 23.72
N SER A 63 12.22 -15.74 23.64
CA SER A 63 11.23 -15.78 22.55
C SER A 63 11.69 -15.01 21.32
N ASP A 64 11.12 -15.31 20.15
CA ASP A 64 11.34 -14.58 18.90
C ASP A 64 10.88 -13.10 19.01
N PRO A 65 11.75 -12.10 18.75
CA PRO A 65 11.40 -10.68 18.72
C PRO A 65 10.18 -10.29 17.87
N ALA A 66 9.86 -11.01 16.80
CA ALA A 66 8.71 -10.73 15.94
C ALA A 66 7.38 -11.21 16.55
N GLU A 67 7.43 -12.23 17.41
CA GLU A 67 6.28 -12.81 18.11
C GLU A 67 6.12 -12.27 19.55
N GLN A 68 7.12 -11.54 20.05
CA GLN A 68 7.12 -10.96 21.39
C GLN A 68 5.99 -9.94 21.59
N SER A 69 5.31 -10.08 22.73
CA SER A 69 4.41 -9.05 23.25
C SER A 69 5.22 -7.96 23.96
N ASP A 70 4.65 -6.77 24.11
CA ASP A 70 5.41 -5.65 24.66
C ASP A 70 5.82 -5.90 26.13
N PRO A 71 7.12 -5.76 26.48
CA PRO A 71 7.63 -6.04 27.82
C PRO A 71 7.21 -5.02 28.88
N HIS A 72 6.73 -3.86 28.44
CA HIS A 72 6.26 -2.75 29.28
C HIS A 72 5.31 -1.88 28.46
N PRO A 73 4.29 -1.22 29.05
CA PRO A 73 3.43 -0.25 28.37
C PRO A 73 4.16 0.93 27.70
N LEU A 74 5.42 1.16 28.06
CA LEU A 74 6.26 2.27 27.60
C LEU A 74 7.43 1.79 26.72
N PHE A 75 7.41 0.51 26.34
CA PHE A 75 8.38 -0.06 25.42
C PHE A 75 7.66 -0.98 24.43
N HIS A 76 7.51 -0.52 23.19
CA HIS A 76 6.78 -1.25 22.16
C HIS A 76 7.75 -2.01 21.26
N GLY A 77 7.92 -3.31 21.47
CA GLY A 77 8.97 -4.12 20.83
C GLY A 77 8.85 -4.13 19.31
N ARG A 78 7.64 -4.37 18.79
CA ARG A 78 7.39 -4.37 17.33
C ARG A 78 7.57 -3.01 16.69
N TRP A 79 7.09 -1.96 17.35
CA TRP A 79 7.27 -0.58 16.88
C TRP A 79 8.75 -0.19 16.90
N TYR A 80 9.48 -0.59 17.94
CA TYR A 80 10.92 -0.34 18.09
C TYR A 80 11.71 -0.99 16.94
N LEU A 81 11.43 -2.25 16.61
CA LEU A 81 12.08 -2.94 15.49
C LEU A 81 11.71 -2.31 14.13
N ARG A 82 10.44 -1.94 13.93
CA ARG A 82 10.01 -1.28 12.68
C ARG A 82 10.70 0.06 12.44
N ASN A 83 10.89 0.85 13.49
CA ASN A 83 11.57 2.15 13.42
C ASN A 83 13.10 2.06 13.51
N ASN A 84 13.63 0.87 13.82
CA ASN A 84 15.06 0.61 13.88
C ASN A 84 15.40 -0.62 13.04
N PRO A 85 15.36 -0.51 11.69
CA PRO A 85 15.55 -1.66 10.80
C PRO A 85 16.93 -2.32 10.96
N ASP A 86 17.94 -1.56 11.39
CA ASP A 86 19.27 -2.06 11.74
C ASP A 86 19.26 -2.99 12.96
N VAL A 87 18.40 -2.71 13.94
CA VAL A 87 18.18 -3.56 15.11
C VAL A 87 17.35 -4.78 14.73
N ALA A 88 16.31 -4.61 13.92
CA ALA A 88 15.54 -5.72 13.36
C ALA A 88 16.43 -6.70 12.57
N ALA A 89 17.35 -6.18 11.76
CA ALA A 89 18.32 -6.97 11.01
C ALA A 89 19.41 -7.62 11.89
N SER A 90 19.62 -7.13 13.12
CA SER A 90 20.61 -7.68 14.07
C SER A 90 20.10 -8.91 14.85
N GLY A 91 18.79 -9.13 14.89
CA GLY A 91 18.16 -10.21 15.67
C GLY A 91 18.28 -10.04 17.19
N LEU A 92 18.80 -8.92 17.68
CA LEU A 92 18.91 -8.64 19.12
C LEU A 92 17.51 -8.45 19.73
N ASN A 93 17.30 -8.95 20.96
CA ASN A 93 16.09 -8.65 21.70
C ASN A 93 15.92 -7.12 21.83
N PRO A 94 14.75 -6.55 21.46
CA PRO A 94 14.60 -5.10 21.30
C PRO A 94 14.83 -4.33 22.61
N LEU A 95 14.37 -4.86 23.74
CA LEU A 95 14.60 -4.24 25.05
C LEU A 95 16.07 -4.37 25.48
N ALA A 96 16.69 -5.52 25.21
CA ALA A 96 18.11 -5.71 25.50
C ALA A 96 18.99 -4.77 24.66
N HIS A 97 18.68 -4.61 23.38
CA HIS A 97 19.35 -3.66 22.50
C HIS A 97 19.14 -2.22 22.99
N TYR A 98 17.90 -1.84 23.30
CA TYR A 98 17.60 -0.50 23.81
C TYR A 98 18.37 -0.17 25.08
N VAL A 99 18.42 -1.09 26.06
CA VAL A 99 19.16 -0.88 27.31
C VAL A 99 20.67 -0.74 27.06
N ASN A 100 21.25 -1.60 26.22
CA ASN A 100 22.69 -1.66 26.02
C ASN A 100 23.22 -0.52 25.12
N TYR A 101 22.43 -0.15 24.10
CA TYR A 101 22.84 0.75 23.02
C TYR A 101 21.81 1.84 22.74
N GLY A 102 20.55 1.46 22.48
CA GLY A 102 19.55 2.38 21.92
C GLY A 102 19.26 3.61 22.77
N ALA A 103 19.24 3.47 24.10
CA ALA A 103 19.07 4.59 25.03
C ALA A 103 20.19 5.63 24.94
N LYS A 104 21.44 5.19 24.73
CA LYS A 104 22.59 6.10 24.56
C LYS A 104 22.61 6.76 23.19
N GLU A 105 22.06 6.08 22.20
CA GLU A 105 21.90 6.59 20.84
C GLU A 105 20.69 7.52 20.69
N GLY A 106 19.93 7.75 21.76
CA GLY A 106 18.76 8.61 21.76
C GLY A 106 17.54 8.01 21.05
N ARG A 107 17.53 6.70 20.80
CA ARG A 107 16.40 6.02 20.14
C ARG A 107 15.16 6.07 21.03
N ALA A 108 13.99 6.24 20.43
CA ALA A 108 12.72 6.22 21.14
C ALA A 108 12.28 4.77 21.45
N PRO A 109 11.81 4.45 22.67
CA PRO A 109 11.29 3.11 23.02
C PRO A 109 9.85 2.86 22.56
N CYS A 110 9.08 3.93 22.31
CA CYS A 110 7.74 3.92 21.72
C CYS A 110 7.43 5.30 21.11
N ALA A 111 6.33 5.42 20.36
CA ALA A 111 5.92 6.68 19.72
C ALA A 111 5.65 7.84 20.69
N TYR A 112 5.39 7.54 21.97
CA TYR A 112 5.00 8.53 22.97
C TYR A 112 6.14 8.98 23.90
N PHE A 113 7.34 8.43 23.71
CA PHE A 113 8.50 8.74 24.55
C PHE A 113 9.69 9.15 23.69
N ASP A 114 10.09 10.43 23.80
CA ASP A 114 11.26 10.94 23.11
C ASP A 114 12.49 10.84 24.02
N GLY A 115 13.26 9.77 23.83
CA GLY A 115 14.44 9.50 24.64
C GLY A 115 15.53 10.56 24.50
N ALA A 116 15.70 11.15 23.31
CA ALA A 116 16.72 12.16 23.04
C ALA A 116 16.34 13.50 23.72
N TRP A 117 15.11 13.95 23.53
CA TRP A 117 14.59 15.17 24.17
C TRP A 117 14.52 15.03 25.70
N TYR A 118 14.06 13.89 26.20
CA TYR A 118 13.98 13.63 27.64
C TYR A 118 15.36 13.69 28.30
N SER A 119 16.35 13.06 27.66
CA SER A 119 17.74 13.07 28.14
C SER A 119 18.31 14.49 28.17
N ALA A 120 18.11 15.25 27.08
CA ALA A 120 18.54 16.64 26.98
C ALA A 120 17.88 17.54 28.04
N THR A 121 16.59 17.31 28.33
CA THR A 121 15.79 18.16 29.21
C THR A 121 16.02 17.86 30.70
N TYR A 122 16.07 16.58 31.09
CA TYR A 122 16.03 16.18 32.51
C TYR A 122 17.31 15.50 33.03
N LEU A 123 18.14 14.92 32.14
CA LEU A 123 19.32 14.15 32.55
C LEU A 123 20.64 14.84 32.22
N GLY A 124 20.63 15.83 31.32
CA GLY A 124 21.83 16.52 30.84
C GLY A 124 22.82 15.56 30.17
N ALA A 125 24.10 15.94 30.10
CA ALA A 125 25.16 15.16 29.45
C ALA A 125 25.63 13.93 30.25
N SER A 126 24.78 13.33 31.10
CA SER A 126 25.15 12.18 31.94
C SER A 126 24.92 10.86 31.19
N PRO A 127 25.96 10.20 30.66
CA PRO A 127 25.82 9.11 29.68
C PRO A 127 25.52 7.74 30.30
N ARG A 128 25.20 7.68 31.60
CA ARG A 128 25.05 6.43 32.37
C ARG A 128 23.63 6.11 32.80
N THR A 129 22.70 7.05 32.74
CA THR A 129 21.32 6.85 33.21
C THR A 129 20.42 6.57 32.01
N ASN A 130 19.72 5.43 31.99
CA ASN A 130 18.75 5.11 30.95
C ASN A 130 17.50 6.03 31.12
N PRO A 131 17.09 6.78 30.08
CA PRO A 131 16.04 7.79 30.19
C PRO A 131 14.66 7.20 30.49
N LEU A 132 14.32 6.05 29.89
CA LEU A 132 13.07 5.36 30.15
C LEU A 132 13.03 4.83 31.59
N LEU A 133 14.11 4.22 32.06
CA LEU A 133 14.19 3.73 33.45
C LEU A 133 14.07 4.88 34.45
N HIS A 134 14.74 6.00 34.19
CA HIS A 134 14.62 7.19 35.04
C HIS A 134 13.18 7.72 35.06
N PHE A 135 12.51 7.78 33.92
CA PHE A 135 11.12 8.21 33.86
C PHE A 135 10.21 7.30 34.70
N ILE A 136 10.33 5.99 34.54
CA ILE A 136 9.55 4.99 35.29
C ILE A 136 9.79 5.10 36.80
N GLN A 137 11.05 5.29 37.23
CA GLN A 137 11.39 5.27 38.65
C GLN A 137 11.16 6.61 39.37
N HIS A 138 11.33 7.73 38.65
CA HIS A 138 11.42 9.05 39.26
C HIS A 138 10.67 10.12 38.45
N GLY A 139 10.80 10.11 37.11
CA GLY A 139 10.31 11.18 36.26
C GLY A 139 8.79 11.35 36.28
N ALA A 140 8.03 10.27 36.20
CA ALA A 140 6.56 10.33 36.21
C ALA A 140 6.03 11.00 37.50
N GLN A 141 6.54 10.60 38.68
CA GLN A 141 6.15 11.18 39.96
C GLN A 141 6.64 12.62 40.15
N ALA A 142 7.78 12.98 39.54
CA ALA A 142 8.29 14.35 39.53
C ALA A 142 7.53 15.27 38.54
N GLY A 143 6.57 14.73 37.78
CA GLY A 143 5.85 15.47 36.75
C GLY A 143 6.71 15.81 35.53
N HIS A 144 7.77 15.05 35.27
CA HIS A 144 8.57 15.20 34.05
C HIS A 144 7.76 14.77 32.83
N GLN A 145 7.95 15.47 31.72
CA GLN A 145 7.25 15.19 30.47
C GLN A 145 8.01 14.10 29.69
N PRO A 146 7.34 13.10 29.10
CA PRO A 146 7.99 12.05 28.31
C PRO A 146 8.36 12.50 26.89
N ASN A 147 7.74 13.57 26.40
CA ASN A 147 7.98 14.22 25.12
C ASN A 147 7.53 15.71 25.23
N PRO A 148 7.84 16.58 24.25
CA PRO A 148 7.50 18.01 24.33
C PRO A 148 5.99 18.34 24.37
N HIS A 149 5.13 17.39 23.98
CA HIS A 149 3.70 17.63 23.73
C HIS A 149 2.78 16.91 24.71
N PHE A 150 3.33 16.17 25.68
CA PHE A 150 2.59 15.52 26.75
C PHE A 150 2.88 16.19 28.09
N ASN A 151 1.89 16.85 28.68
CA ASN A 151 2.06 17.60 29.91
C ASN A 151 1.65 16.75 31.12
N THR A 152 2.63 16.06 31.71
CA THR A 152 2.40 15.11 32.83
C THR A 152 1.70 15.74 34.03
N LYS A 153 2.01 16.99 34.39
CA LYS A 153 1.38 17.65 35.55
C LYS A 153 -0.06 18.02 35.25
N TRP A 154 -0.29 18.67 34.11
CA TRP A 154 -1.63 19.05 33.67
C TRP A 154 -2.53 17.81 33.52
N TYR A 155 -2.00 16.73 32.94
CA TYR A 155 -2.73 15.49 32.74
C TYR A 155 -3.15 14.85 34.07
N VAL A 156 -2.27 14.81 35.07
CA VAL A 156 -2.61 14.29 36.42
C VAL A 156 -3.59 15.20 37.15
N GLU A 157 -3.54 16.51 36.95
CA GLU A 157 -4.50 17.45 37.54
C GLU A 157 -5.93 17.21 37.01
N HIS A 158 -6.07 16.89 35.72
CA HIS A 158 -7.36 16.65 35.07
C HIS A 158 -7.82 15.18 35.15
N HIS A 159 -6.88 14.26 35.36
CA HIS A 159 -7.11 12.83 35.55
C HIS A 159 -6.36 12.34 36.80
N PRO A 160 -6.83 12.65 38.03
CA PRO A 160 -6.15 12.29 39.27
C PRO A 160 -5.88 10.79 39.44
N GLU A 161 -6.70 9.94 38.81
CA GLU A 161 -6.50 8.49 38.75
C GLU A 161 -5.18 8.09 38.07
N ALA A 162 -4.67 8.92 37.16
CA ALA A 162 -3.41 8.70 36.45
C ALA A 162 -2.17 8.97 37.32
N GLY A 163 -2.33 9.58 38.50
CA GLY A 163 -1.27 9.86 39.47
C GLY A 163 -1.21 8.90 40.67
N ALA A 164 -2.00 7.82 40.65
CA ALA A 164 -2.02 6.82 41.72
C ALA A 164 -0.69 6.03 41.78
N ALA A 165 -0.29 5.57 42.98
CA ALA A 165 1.03 4.98 43.23
C ALA A 165 1.40 3.75 42.36
N ASP A 166 0.42 3.11 41.72
CA ASP A 166 0.57 1.89 40.91
C ASP A 166 0.31 2.14 39.40
N THR A 167 0.19 3.39 38.93
CA THR A 167 -0.09 3.71 37.53
C THR A 167 0.67 4.97 37.12
N ASP A 168 1.49 4.89 36.05
CA ASP A 168 2.14 6.08 35.53
C ASP A 168 1.21 6.86 34.55
N PRO A 169 1.30 8.20 34.50
CA PRO A 169 0.36 9.02 33.73
C PRO A 169 0.40 8.76 32.22
N LEU A 170 1.57 8.41 31.68
CA LEU A 170 1.71 8.14 30.25
C LEU A 170 1.09 6.79 29.87
N SER A 171 1.31 5.73 30.65
CA SER A 171 0.65 4.43 30.44
C SER A 171 -0.86 4.53 30.58
N HIS A 172 -1.35 5.35 31.53
CA HIS A 172 -2.79 5.64 31.65
C HIS A 172 -3.32 6.30 30.38
N TYR A 173 -2.61 7.28 29.83
CA TYR A 173 -2.99 7.92 28.58
C TYR A 173 -3.04 6.94 27.40
N ILE A 174 -1.95 6.19 27.17
CA ILE A 174 -1.82 5.25 26.05
C ILE A 174 -2.96 4.22 26.07
N TYR A 175 -3.32 3.70 27.25
CA TYR A 175 -4.30 2.62 27.33
C TYR A 175 -5.74 3.11 27.48
N HIS A 176 -5.97 4.23 28.15
CA HIS A 176 -7.31 4.74 28.45
C HIS A 176 -7.59 6.11 27.84
N GLY A 177 -6.64 7.05 27.97
CA GLY A 177 -6.82 8.43 27.58
C GLY A 177 -7.09 8.62 26.09
N GLU A 178 -6.25 8.04 25.23
CA GLU A 178 -6.35 8.26 23.78
C GLU A 178 -7.66 7.73 23.19
N ARG A 179 -8.11 6.54 23.63
CA ARG A 179 -9.41 5.96 23.23
C ARG A 179 -10.62 6.73 23.75
N ARG A 180 -10.46 7.48 24.84
CA ARG A 180 -11.53 8.28 25.46
C ARG A 180 -11.51 9.74 25.02
N GLY A 181 -10.59 10.11 24.12
CA GLY A 181 -10.42 11.49 23.66
C GLY A 181 -9.89 12.42 24.75
N PHE A 182 -9.16 11.90 25.74
CA PHE A 182 -8.56 12.73 26.77
C PHE A 182 -7.44 13.57 26.17
N TRP A 183 -7.32 14.80 26.64
CA TRP A 183 -6.28 15.72 26.21
C TRP A 183 -4.96 15.30 26.88
N PRO A 184 -3.87 15.05 26.13
CA PRO A 184 -2.56 14.73 26.70
C PRO A 184 -1.86 15.97 27.27
N SER A 185 -2.30 17.15 26.83
CA SER A 185 -1.78 18.46 27.19
C SER A 185 -2.82 19.52 26.82
N PRO A 186 -2.72 20.75 27.37
CA PRO A 186 -3.55 21.87 26.93
C PRO A 186 -3.43 22.18 25.43
N GLU A 187 -2.30 21.82 24.82
CA GLU A 187 -1.93 22.20 23.46
C GLU A 187 -2.30 21.12 22.42
N PHE A 188 -3.02 20.07 22.83
CA PHE A 188 -3.51 19.04 21.92
C PHE A 188 -4.94 18.61 22.23
N ASP A 189 -5.86 18.88 21.29
CA ASP A 189 -7.27 18.48 21.36
C ASP A 189 -7.50 17.29 20.42
N PRO A 190 -7.63 16.05 20.93
CA PRO A 190 -7.82 14.88 20.08
C PRO A 190 -9.10 14.91 19.24
N ALA A 191 -10.19 15.50 19.76
CA ALA A 191 -11.48 15.53 19.06
C ALA A 191 -11.44 16.55 17.93
N TRP A 192 -10.89 17.73 18.20
CA TRP A 192 -10.64 18.73 17.17
C TRP A 192 -9.64 18.20 16.13
N TYR A 193 -8.52 17.60 16.55
CA TYR A 193 -7.50 17.07 15.65
C TYR A 193 -8.06 16.00 14.70
N ILE A 194 -8.91 15.09 15.19
CA ILE A 194 -9.61 14.11 14.35
C ILE A 194 -10.59 14.78 13.38
N SER A 195 -11.39 15.73 13.86
CA SER A 195 -12.36 16.41 13.00
C SER A 195 -11.72 17.26 11.91
N TYR A 196 -10.54 17.84 12.20
CA TYR A 196 -9.81 18.70 11.30
C TYR A 196 -8.87 17.90 10.38
N TYR A 197 -8.36 16.76 10.83
CA TYR A 197 -7.54 15.81 10.08
C TYR A 197 -8.16 14.41 10.10
N PRO A 198 -9.17 14.13 9.25
CA PRO A 198 -9.91 12.87 9.29
C PRO A 198 -9.07 11.61 9.01
N ASP A 199 -7.95 11.76 8.29
CA ASP A 199 -6.98 10.68 8.07
C ASP A 199 -6.34 10.18 9.38
N SER A 200 -6.17 11.08 10.36
CA SER A 200 -5.69 10.71 11.70
C SER A 200 -6.66 9.81 12.47
N ALA A 201 -7.96 9.81 12.11
CA ALA A 201 -8.97 8.92 12.69
C ALA A 201 -8.75 7.44 12.32
N LEU A 202 -8.11 7.20 11.16
CA LEU A 202 -7.79 5.87 10.66
C LEU A 202 -6.46 5.34 11.21
N TRP A 203 -5.72 6.16 11.97
CA TRP A 203 -4.44 5.77 12.53
C TRP A 203 -4.60 4.79 13.71
N PRO A 204 -4.05 3.56 13.64
CA PRO A 204 -4.39 2.49 14.60
C PRO A 204 -4.03 2.77 16.06
N GLN A 205 -3.09 3.69 16.32
CA GLN A 205 -2.65 4.06 17.68
C GLN A 205 -3.32 5.34 18.21
N GLY A 206 -4.13 6.04 17.40
CA GLY A 206 -4.88 7.23 17.80
C GLY A 206 -4.26 8.57 17.37
N PRO A 207 -5.02 9.67 17.50
CA PRO A 207 -4.68 10.96 16.91
C PRO A 207 -3.44 11.63 17.51
N PHE A 208 -3.15 11.42 18.80
CA PHE A 208 -1.97 12.01 19.43
C PHE A 208 -0.70 11.31 18.94
N SER A 209 -0.73 9.99 18.79
CA SER A 209 0.40 9.26 18.19
C SER A 209 0.62 9.63 16.72
N HIS A 210 -0.45 9.86 15.95
CA HIS A 210 -0.36 10.35 14.59
C HIS A 210 0.29 11.74 14.54
N TYR A 211 -0.12 12.63 15.44
CA TYR A 211 0.46 13.97 15.56
C TYR A 211 1.96 13.94 15.90
N LEU A 212 2.37 13.08 16.84
CA LEU A 212 3.77 12.91 17.23
C LEU A 212 4.66 12.35 16.11
N LEU A 213 4.13 11.44 15.27
CA LEU A 213 4.90 10.77 14.21
C LEU A 213 4.91 11.52 12.87
N PHE A 214 3.80 12.16 12.50
CA PHE A 214 3.62 12.75 11.18
C PHE A 214 3.13 14.20 11.25
N GLY A 215 2.15 14.48 12.12
CA GLY A 215 1.50 15.79 12.16
C GLY A 215 2.46 16.96 12.34
N GLN A 216 3.47 16.81 13.20
CA GLN A 216 4.50 17.84 13.39
C GLN A 216 5.37 18.08 12.16
N ALA A 217 5.79 17.01 11.47
CA ALA A 217 6.61 17.12 10.26
C ALA A 217 5.82 17.73 9.08
N GLU A 218 4.51 17.51 9.08
CA GLU A 218 3.57 18.04 8.09
C GLU A 218 3.03 19.44 8.43
N GLY A 219 3.45 20.03 9.56
CA GLY A 219 3.02 21.35 9.99
C GLY A 219 1.58 21.44 10.48
N ARG A 220 0.97 20.31 10.86
CA ARG A 220 -0.39 20.24 11.40
C ARG A 220 -0.44 20.87 12.80
N ALA A 221 -1.49 21.62 13.10
CA ALA A 221 -1.74 22.13 14.45
C ALA A 221 -2.34 21.04 15.35
N GLY A 222 -1.97 21.03 16.65
CA GLY A 222 -2.45 20.05 17.63
C GLY A 222 -3.79 20.39 18.29
N HIS A 223 -4.16 21.65 18.31
CA HIS A 223 -5.41 22.17 18.89
C HIS A 223 -5.84 23.43 18.13
N ARG A 224 -7.08 23.87 18.34
CA ARG A 224 -7.57 25.14 17.79
C ARG A 224 -6.88 26.30 18.52
N ALA A 225 -6.24 27.21 17.79
CA ALA A 225 -5.64 28.40 18.38
C ALA A 225 -6.67 29.17 19.22
N THR A 226 -6.35 29.43 20.48
CA THR A 226 -7.17 30.26 21.39
C THR A 226 -6.57 31.65 21.51
N ASP A 227 -7.40 32.65 21.84
CA ASP A 227 -7.07 34.09 21.86
C ASP A 227 -5.93 34.52 22.81
N HIS A 228 -5.21 33.59 23.45
CA HIS A 228 -4.10 33.88 24.37
C HIS A 228 -2.69 33.72 23.78
N ASP A 229 -2.54 33.21 22.56
CA ASP A 229 -1.21 32.99 21.95
C ASP A 229 -0.83 34.02 20.85
N THR A 230 -1.39 35.24 20.92
CA THR A 230 -1.04 36.32 19.99
C THR A 230 -0.14 37.38 20.64
N GLU A 231 1.17 37.13 20.66
CA GLU A 231 2.11 38.23 20.41
C GLU A 231 3.09 37.78 19.32
N THR A 232 2.98 38.42 18.16
CA THR A 232 3.77 38.24 16.92
C THR A 232 3.36 37.08 16.00
N VAL A 233 2.22 37.22 15.30
CA VAL A 233 2.12 37.16 13.81
C VAL A 233 0.74 37.73 13.42
N ALA A 234 0.72 38.51 12.33
CA ALA A 234 -0.43 39.22 11.81
C ALA A 234 -1.61 38.31 11.43
N HIS A 235 -2.83 38.85 11.58
CA HIS A 235 -4.10 38.31 11.11
C HIS A 235 -4.05 37.70 9.70
N SER A 236 -4.60 36.50 9.55
CA SER A 236 -5.29 36.06 8.32
C SER A 236 -6.61 35.36 8.69
N PRO A 237 -7.75 35.78 8.13
CA PRO A 237 -9.07 35.21 8.38
C PRO A 237 -9.39 34.18 7.30
N ASP A 238 -9.41 32.88 7.58
CA ASP A 238 -9.95 31.90 6.61
C ASP A 238 -10.27 30.56 7.29
N HIS A 239 -11.42 30.52 7.97
CA HIS A 239 -12.17 29.28 8.13
C HIS A 239 -13.58 29.53 7.62
N ALA A 240 -13.84 29.11 6.38
CA ALA A 240 -15.18 29.12 5.80
C ALA A 240 -16.08 28.11 6.53
N GLU A 241 -17.30 28.50 6.87
CA GLU A 241 -18.32 27.59 7.40
C GLU A 241 -18.67 26.56 6.30
N PRO A 242 -18.88 25.26 6.62
CA PRO A 242 -19.25 24.27 5.61
C PRO A 242 -20.52 24.70 4.88
N PRO A 243 -20.60 24.51 3.54
CA PRO A 243 -21.73 24.97 2.75
C PRO A 243 -23.03 24.36 3.27
N ALA A 244 -24.04 25.21 3.42
CA ALA A 244 -25.37 24.79 3.86
C ALA A 244 -25.93 23.71 2.93
N THR A 245 -26.50 22.67 3.53
CA THR A 245 -27.17 21.59 2.79
C THR A 245 -28.68 21.70 2.93
N LEU A 246 -29.43 21.00 2.07
CA LEU A 246 -30.89 20.90 2.21
C LEU A 246 -31.31 20.31 3.57
N LEU A 247 -30.50 19.43 4.14
CA LEU A 247 -30.75 18.81 5.44
C LEU A 247 -30.65 19.80 6.60
N ASP A 248 -29.85 20.86 6.45
CA ASP A 248 -29.71 21.90 7.48
C ASP A 248 -30.94 22.78 7.62
N LEU A 249 -31.76 22.85 6.56
CA LEU A 249 -32.95 23.68 6.46
C LEU A 249 -34.23 22.85 6.20
N PHE A 250 -34.20 21.56 6.50
CA PHE A 250 -35.35 20.66 6.38
C PHE A 250 -35.64 19.94 7.72
N ASP A 251 -36.81 20.21 8.30
CA ASP A 251 -37.30 19.54 9.52
C ASP A 251 -38.33 18.47 9.15
N ALA A 252 -37.88 17.21 9.17
CA ALA A 252 -38.69 16.05 8.86
C ALA A 252 -39.91 15.87 9.79
N ALA A 253 -39.79 16.25 11.07
CA ALA A 253 -40.90 16.14 12.03
C ALA A 253 -41.95 17.24 11.78
N TRP A 254 -41.51 18.44 11.43
CA TRP A 254 -42.38 19.53 11.00
C TRP A 254 -43.09 19.23 9.69
N TYR A 255 -42.38 18.70 8.70
CA TYR A 255 -42.93 18.39 7.40
C TYR A 255 -43.98 17.26 7.46
N ARG A 256 -43.74 16.22 8.26
CA ARG A 256 -44.72 15.12 8.48
C ARG A 256 -46.05 15.62 9.08
N ARG A 257 -46.03 16.66 9.91
CA ARG A 257 -47.28 17.26 10.45
C ARG A 257 -48.16 17.89 9.36
N GLN A 258 -47.57 18.31 8.25
CA GLN A 258 -48.28 18.90 7.12
C GLN A 258 -48.81 17.83 6.14
N VAL A 259 -48.35 16.57 6.26
CA VAL A 259 -48.76 15.45 5.41
C VAL A 259 -49.06 14.22 6.28
N PRO A 260 -50.21 14.20 6.99
CA PRO A 260 -50.53 13.14 7.97
C PRO A 260 -50.58 11.73 7.38
N ASP A 261 -50.88 11.62 6.08
CA ASP A 261 -50.99 10.35 5.35
C ASP A 261 -49.66 9.85 4.76
N LEU A 262 -48.56 10.57 4.98
CA LEU A 262 -47.23 10.16 4.51
C LEU A 262 -46.77 8.93 5.30
N SER A 263 -46.62 7.80 4.60
CA SER A 263 -46.18 6.53 5.18
C SER A 263 -44.96 6.71 6.11
N LEU A 264 -44.95 5.99 7.24
CA LEU A 264 -43.82 5.96 8.16
C LEU A 264 -42.53 5.46 7.49
N GLN A 265 -42.63 4.75 6.36
CA GLN A 265 -41.50 4.26 5.57
C GLN A 265 -41.07 5.19 4.42
N SER A 266 -41.82 6.24 4.12
CA SER A 266 -41.45 7.22 3.10
C SER A 266 -40.51 8.28 3.68
N ASP A 267 -39.48 8.67 2.92
CA ASP A 267 -38.58 9.76 3.28
C ASP A 267 -39.29 11.13 3.12
N PRO A 268 -39.43 11.93 4.19
CA PRO A 268 -40.06 13.24 4.15
C PRO A 268 -39.37 14.24 3.21
N LEU A 269 -38.04 14.21 3.10
CA LEU A 269 -37.30 15.12 2.23
C LEU A 269 -37.50 14.74 0.76
N GLU A 270 -37.55 13.45 0.45
CA GLU A 270 -37.86 12.93 -0.89
C GLU A 270 -39.27 13.36 -1.33
N HIS A 271 -40.27 13.24 -0.45
CA HIS A 271 -41.63 13.72 -0.72
C HIS A 271 -41.68 15.25 -0.89
N TYR A 272 -40.88 16.00 -0.13
CA TYR A 272 -40.81 17.46 -0.28
C TYR A 272 -40.25 17.90 -1.63
N LEU A 273 -39.12 17.33 -2.06
CA LEU A 273 -38.46 17.69 -3.31
C LEU A 273 -39.29 17.30 -4.54
N SER A 274 -40.02 16.19 -4.48
CA SER A 274 -40.84 15.68 -5.59
C SER A 274 -42.22 16.36 -5.71
N GLU A 275 -42.91 16.53 -4.59
CA GLU A 275 -44.32 16.95 -4.54
C GLU A 275 -44.60 18.09 -3.55
N GLY A 276 -43.94 18.11 -2.40
CA GLY A 276 -44.20 19.06 -1.32
C GLY A 276 -43.99 20.52 -1.69
N ALA A 277 -42.87 20.81 -2.33
CA ALA A 277 -42.54 22.17 -2.78
C ALA A 277 -43.58 22.68 -3.78
N LYS A 278 -44.06 21.82 -4.69
CA LYS A 278 -45.13 22.16 -5.67
C LYS A 278 -46.47 22.42 -5.01
N ARG A 279 -46.75 21.71 -3.91
CA ARG A 279 -47.94 21.91 -3.07
C ARG A 279 -47.81 23.12 -2.14
N GLY A 280 -46.64 23.76 -2.13
CA GLY A 280 -46.33 24.89 -1.25
C GLY A 280 -46.30 24.52 0.23
N LEU A 281 -45.90 23.29 0.54
CA LEU A 281 -45.66 22.84 1.91
C LEU A 281 -44.32 23.38 2.41
N ASP A 282 -44.20 23.62 3.72
CA ASP A 282 -43.04 24.30 4.28
C ASP A 282 -42.01 23.28 4.79
N PRO A 283 -40.73 23.31 4.35
CA PRO A 283 -39.71 22.35 4.76
C PRO A 283 -39.23 22.57 6.21
N HIS A 284 -39.39 23.78 6.75
CA HIS A 284 -38.94 24.14 8.09
C HIS A 284 -39.80 25.29 8.66
N PRO A 285 -40.00 25.40 9.99
CA PRO A 285 -40.73 26.52 10.61
C PRO A 285 -40.22 27.94 10.29
N LEU A 286 -38.99 28.06 9.77
CA LEU A 286 -38.34 29.33 9.41
C LEU A 286 -38.13 29.49 7.90
N PHE A 287 -38.66 28.57 7.10
CA PHE A 287 -38.61 28.63 5.64
C PHE A 287 -40.02 28.41 5.09
N HIS A 288 -40.59 29.44 4.46
CA HIS A 288 -41.96 29.42 3.96
C HIS A 288 -41.99 29.35 2.44
N THR A 289 -42.41 28.21 1.88
CA THR A 289 -42.31 27.92 0.44
C THR A 289 -43.16 28.86 -0.39
N GLN A 290 -44.44 29.03 -0.04
CA GLN A 290 -45.35 29.91 -0.79
C GLN A 290 -45.00 31.38 -0.62
N TRP A 291 -44.60 31.78 0.59
CA TRP A 291 -44.19 33.14 0.87
C TRP A 291 -42.95 33.50 0.05
N TYR A 292 -41.93 32.64 0.05
CA TYR A 292 -40.68 32.83 -0.71
C TYR A 292 -40.95 33.00 -2.20
N LEU A 293 -41.76 32.12 -2.81
CA LEU A 293 -42.12 32.21 -4.22
C LEU A 293 -42.98 33.46 -4.53
N SER A 294 -43.85 33.88 -3.62
CA SER A 294 -44.64 35.10 -3.79
C SER A 294 -43.80 36.38 -3.69
N ARG A 295 -42.76 36.35 -2.84
CA ARG A 295 -41.84 37.45 -2.61
C ARG A 295 -40.83 37.59 -3.74
N TYR A 296 -40.47 36.48 -4.38
CA TYR A 296 -39.48 36.38 -5.45
C TYR A 296 -40.08 35.76 -6.72
N PRO A 297 -40.82 36.55 -7.54
CA PRO A 297 -41.49 36.06 -8.74
C PRO A 297 -40.54 35.46 -9.77
N ASP A 298 -39.29 35.91 -9.82
CA ASP A 298 -38.23 35.37 -10.69
C ASP A 298 -37.92 33.90 -10.38
N VAL A 299 -37.95 33.51 -9.11
CA VAL A 299 -37.78 32.12 -8.69
C VAL A 299 -39.04 31.31 -9.05
N ALA A 300 -40.23 31.89 -8.84
CA ALA A 300 -41.50 31.24 -9.18
C ALA A 300 -41.63 30.96 -10.69
N GLU A 301 -41.23 31.91 -11.54
CA GLU A 301 -41.25 31.77 -13.00
C GLU A 301 -40.21 30.76 -13.51
N SER A 302 -39.10 30.59 -12.79
CA SER A 302 -38.05 29.61 -13.14
C SER A 302 -38.46 28.14 -12.91
N GLY A 303 -39.52 27.90 -12.13
CA GLY A 303 -39.97 26.56 -11.74
C GLY A 303 -39.03 25.81 -10.78
N GLN A 304 -38.01 26.47 -10.24
CA GLN A 304 -37.07 25.88 -9.28
C GLN A 304 -37.73 25.60 -7.93
N ASN A 305 -37.20 24.60 -7.20
CA ASN A 305 -37.60 24.35 -5.83
C ASN A 305 -37.12 25.51 -4.93
N ALA A 306 -38.04 26.08 -4.14
CA ALA A 306 -37.75 27.24 -3.30
C ALA A 306 -36.59 27.00 -2.30
N LEU A 307 -36.53 25.80 -1.68
CA LEU A 307 -35.49 25.48 -0.70
C LEU A 307 -34.14 25.26 -1.38
N GLU A 308 -34.12 24.57 -2.53
CA GLU A 308 -32.89 24.37 -3.32
C GLU A 308 -32.34 25.71 -3.82
N HIS A 309 -33.21 26.58 -4.33
CA HIS A 309 -32.83 27.93 -4.73
C HIS A 309 -32.23 28.72 -3.57
N TYR A 310 -32.86 28.69 -2.39
CA TYR A 310 -32.36 29.45 -1.25
C TYR A 310 -30.98 28.97 -0.75
N VAL A 311 -30.78 27.65 -0.70
CA VAL A 311 -29.51 27.05 -0.28
C VAL A 311 -28.39 27.36 -1.27
N LEU A 312 -28.66 27.26 -2.57
CA LEU A 312 -27.65 27.43 -3.62
C LEU A 312 -27.36 28.90 -3.94
N TYR A 313 -28.38 29.76 -3.87
CA TYR A 313 -28.31 31.14 -4.38
C TYR A 313 -28.91 32.15 -3.40
N GLY A 314 -30.14 31.92 -2.92
CA GLY A 314 -30.94 32.93 -2.22
C GLY A 314 -30.29 33.52 -0.96
N ALA A 315 -29.54 32.73 -0.20
CA ALA A 315 -28.81 33.23 0.97
C ALA A 315 -27.70 34.23 0.58
N SER A 316 -26.95 33.95 -0.48
CA SER A 316 -25.90 34.84 -1.00
C SER A 316 -26.46 36.10 -1.65
N GLU A 317 -27.69 36.02 -2.17
CA GLU A 317 -28.44 37.14 -2.73
C GLU A 317 -29.18 37.97 -1.68
N LEU A 318 -28.96 37.69 -0.38
CA LEU A 318 -29.60 38.36 0.75
C LEU A 318 -31.14 38.29 0.72
N ARG A 319 -31.71 37.22 0.17
CA ARG A 319 -33.16 37.00 0.13
C ARG A 319 -33.64 36.45 1.48
N ASP A 320 -34.74 36.97 2.00
CA ASP A 320 -35.37 36.43 3.21
C ASP A 320 -36.00 35.05 2.96
N PRO A 321 -35.81 34.05 3.83
CA PRO A 321 -36.40 32.70 3.72
C PRO A 321 -37.85 32.61 4.25
N SER A 322 -38.25 33.55 5.11
CA SER A 322 -39.60 33.72 5.65
C SER A 322 -39.76 35.14 6.18
N GLU A 323 -40.98 35.56 6.53
CA GLU A 323 -41.24 36.87 7.13
C GLU A 323 -40.57 37.06 8.51
N TYR A 324 -40.12 35.99 9.15
CA TYR A 324 -39.57 36.04 10.52
C TYR A 324 -38.05 36.17 10.59
N PHE A 325 -37.36 36.12 9.45
CA PHE A 325 -35.90 36.19 9.38
C PHE A 325 -35.45 37.22 8.34
N ASP A 326 -34.98 38.37 8.82
CA ASP A 326 -34.49 39.47 7.98
C ASP A 326 -33.01 39.25 7.68
N VAL A 327 -32.69 38.67 6.52
CA VAL A 327 -31.33 38.27 6.15
C VAL A 327 -30.43 39.48 6.02
N GLN A 328 -30.94 40.56 5.41
CA GLN A 328 -30.17 41.76 5.19
C GLN A 328 -29.80 42.44 6.51
N GLN A 329 -30.74 42.61 7.43
CA GLN A 329 -30.47 43.18 8.73
C GLN A 329 -29.56 42.27 9.55
N TYR A 330 -29.83 40.96 9.58
CA TYR A 330 -29.02 40.00 10.32
C TYR A 330 -27.56 40.01 9.88
N CYS A 331 -27.31 40.04 8.56
CA CYS A 331 -25.97 40.16 8.00
C CYS A 331 -25.34 41.53 8.28
N THR A 332 -26.12 42.61 8.28
CA THR A 332 -25.61 43.96 8.53
C THR A 332 -25.23 44.16 10.00
N GLU A 333 -26.09 43.74 10.92
CA GLU A 333 -25.95 43.95 12.36
C GLU A 333 -24.88 43.02 12.96
N TYR A 334 -24.75 41.79 12.43
CA TYR A 334 -23.85 40.78 12.95
C TYR A 334 -22.73 40.39 11.96
N ALA A 335 -22.39 41.28 11.02
CA ALA A 335 -21.37 41.05 9.98
C ALA A 335 -20.03 40.53 10.53
N ALA A 336 -19.63 40.99 11.71
CA ALA A 336 -18.37 40.59 12.36
C ALA A 336 -18.44 39.19 13.02
N LEU A 337 -19.63 38.64 13.21
CA LEU A 337 -19.88 37.36 13.87
C LEU A 337 -20.25 36.24 12.88
N ILE A 338 -20.61 36.59 11.65
CA ILE A 338 -21.01 35.65 10.60
C ILE A 338 -19.79 35.33 9.72
N PRO A 339 -19.39 34.05 9.59
CA PRO A 339 -18.28 33.67 8.72
C PRO A 339 -18.53 34.08 7.26
N ALA A 340 -17.47 34.42 6.53
CA ALA A 340 -17.58 34.79 5.12
C ALA A 340 -18.18 33.64 4.30
N GLY A 341 -19.25 33.93 3.54
CA GLY A 341 -19.96 32.93 2.73
C GLY A 341 -20.92 32.02 3.50
N ALA A 342 -21.08 32.20 4.81
CA ALA A 342 -22.03 31.44 5.61
C ALA A 342 -23.48 31.70 5.20
N ASN A 343 -24.31 30.66 5.20
CA ASN A 343 -25.76 30.81 5.04
C ASN A 343 -26.34 31.45 6.32
N PRO A 344 -26.94 32.66 6.25
CA PRO A 344 -27.34 33.41 7.44
C PRO A 344 -28.39 32.70 8.31
N LEU A 345 -29.32 31.96 7.69
CA LEU A 345 -30.33 31.19 8.41
C LEU A 345 -29.72 29.98 9.13
N VAL A 346 -28.79 29.26 8.49
CA VAL A 346 -28.07 28.13 9.11
C VAL A 346 -27.20 28.62 10.26
N HIS A 347 -26.48 29.72 10.08
CA HIS A 347 -25.72 30.36 11.15
C HIS A 347 -26.61 30.71 12.34
N PHE A 348 -27.79 31.29 12.11
CA PHE A 348 -28.74 31.59 13.19
C PHE A 348 -29.23 30.33 13.92
N LEU A 349 -29.58 29.27 13.19
CA LEU A 349 -30.05 28.01 13.75
C LEU A 349 -29.00 27.31 14.62
N ARG A 350 -27.73 27.32 14.19
CA ARG A 350 -26.62 26.62 14.87
C ARG A 350 -25.97 27.44 15.98
N HIS A 351 -25.81 28.75 15.76
CA HIS A 351 -24.96 29.61 16.57
C HIS A 351 -25.71 30.86 17.07
N GLY A 352 -26.35 31.59 16.16
CA GLY A 352 -26.89 32.91 16.43
C GLY A 352 -27.95 32.95 17.53
N ALA A 353 -28.88 31.99 17.54
CA ALA A 353 -29.95 31.97 18.52
C ALA A 353 -29.44 31.70 19.96
N ARG A 354 -28.37 30.91 20.11
CA ARG A 354 -27.70 30.67 21.41
C ARG A 354 -26.86 31.86 21.86
N ALA A 355 -26.24 32.57 20.92
CA ALA A 355 -25.52 33.82 21.17
C ALA A 355 -26.46 35.00 21.48
N GLY A 356 -27.78 34.78 21.41
CA GLY A 356 -28.80 35.79 21.66
C GLY A 356 -28.87 36.86 20.56
N LEU A 357 -28.56 36.49 19.31
CA LEU A 357 -28.70 37.37 18.15
C LEU A 357 -30.16 37.44 17.74
N ASN A 358 -30.64 38.61 17.30
CA ASN A 358 -32.04 38.81 16.96
C ASN A 358 -32.30 38.47 15.49
N PRO A 359 -33.29 37.61 15.16
CA PRO A 359 -33.60 37.25 13.78
C PRO A 359 -34.37 38.35 13.01
N ASN A 360 -34.99 39.27 13.75
CA ASN A 360 -35.68 40.46 13.24
C ASN A 360 -35.83 41.48 14.40
N PRO A 361 -36.18 42.76 14.13
CA PRO A 361 -36.31 43.80 15.15
C PRO A 361 -37.35 43.58 16.25
N TYR A 362 -38.31 42.68 16.04
CA TYR A 362 -39.49 42.51 16.88
C TYR A 362 -39.45 41.21 17.69
N PHE A 363 -38.38 40.43 17.54
CA PHE A 363 -38.08 39.26 18.35
C PHE A 363 -36.74 39.47 19.09
N ASP A 364 -36.80 39.70 20.39
CA ASP A 364 -35.61 39.87 21.23
C ASP A 364 -35.21 38.51 21.82
N THR A 365 -34.20 37.88 21.22
CA THR A 365 -33.73 36.54 21.58
C THR A 365 -33.24 36.47 23.02
N ARG A 366 -32.52 37.50 23.50
CA ARG A 366 -31.96 37.51 24.86
C ARG A 366 -33.06 37.71 25.89
N TRP A 367 -33.97 38.65 25.62
CA TRP A 367 -35.10 38.91 26.50
C TRP A 367 -36.03 37.69 26.59
N TYR A 368 -36.35 37.07 25.45
CA TYR A 368 -37.19 35.87 25.38
C TYR A 368 -36.63 34.71 26.21
N LEU A 369 -35.34 34.40 26.04
CA LEU A 369 -34.65 33.36 26.82
C LEU A 369 -34.56 33.70 28.33
N SER A 370 -34.41 34.98 28.68
CA SER A 370 -34.39 35.40 30.09
C SER A 370 -35.77 35.25 30.76
N ARG A 371 -36.85 35.48 29.99
CA ARG A 371 -38.23 35.50 30.48
C ARG A 371 -38.84 34.10 30.60
N TYR A 372 -38.48 33.20 29.69
CA TYR A 372 -39.04 31.85 29.57
C TYR A 372 -37.95 30.78 29.82
N GLN A 373 -37.48 30.69 31.07
CA GLN A 373 -36.34 29.84 31.47
C GLN A 373 -36.45 28.35 31.08
N ARG A 374 -37.67 27.83 30.90
CA ARG A 374 -37.92 26.46 30.44
C ARG A 374 -37.44 26.22 28.99
N VAL A 375 -37.41 27.27 28.17
CA VAL A 375 -36.85 27.24 26.80
C VAL A 375 -35.32 27.19 26.84
N THR A 376 -34.71 27.95 27.75
CA THR A 376 -33.26 27.97 27.99
C THR A 376 -32.72 26.61 28.45
N GLN A 377 -33.51 25.87 29.24
CA GLN A 377 -33.14 24.54 29.75
C GLN A 377 -33.31 23.39 28.74
N SER A 378 -34.13 23.59 27.70
CA SER A 378 -34.47 22.55 26.72
C SER A 378 -33.68 22.64 25.41
N ALA A 379 -32.76 23.60 25.30
CA ALA A 379 -31.90 23.85 24.13
C ALA A 379 -32.64 24.06 22.79
N PHE A 380 -33.95 24.33 22.81
CA PHE A 380 -34.73 24.67 21.61
C PHE A 380 -34.31 26.03 21.04
N ASN A 381 -34.38 26.18 19.72
CA ASN A 381 -34.24 27.49 19.09
C ASN A 381 -35.40 28.40 19.54
N PRO A 382 -35.13 29.57 20.14
CA PRO A 382 -36.14 30.44 20.75
C PRO A 382 -37.19 30.95 19.75
N LEU A 383 -36.81 31.27 18.51
CA LEU A 383 -37.77 31.69 17.49
C LEU A 383 -38.65 30.52 17.04
N VAL A 384 -38.06 29.35 16.82
CA VAL A 384 -38.83 28.13 16.48
C VAL A 384 -39.81 27.76 17.61
N HIS A 385 -39.37 27.84 18.87
CA HIS A 385 -40.24 27.62 20.03
C HIS A 385 -41.41 28.60 20.06
N TYR A 386 -41.16 29.89 19.79
CA TYR A 386 -42.22 30.89 19.74
C TYR A 386 -43.27 30.58 18.69
N LEU A 387 -42.84 30.21 17.47
CA LEU A 387 -43.74 29.93 16.34
C LEU A 387 -44.57 28.65 16.53
N ILE A 388 -44.00 27.62 17.18
CA ILE A 388 -44.69 26.34 17.37
C ILE A 388 -45.60 26.36 18.60
N GLU A 389 -45.17 27.03 19.67
CA GLU A 389 -45.83 26.92 20.98
C GLU A 389 -46.04 28.27 21.68
N GLY A 390 -45.02 29.14 21.67
CA GLY A 390 -45.02 30.38 22.45
C GLY A 390 -46.18 31.32 22.12
N GLU A 391 -46.47 31.58 20.85
CA GLU A 391 -47.54 32.50 20.46
C GLU A 391 -48.93 32.00 20.89
N ARG A 392 -49.18 30.68 20.76
CA ARG A 392 -50.43 30.05 21.25
C ARG A 392 -50.58 30.17 22.76
N LEU A 393 -49.47 30.15 23.50
CA LEU A 393 -49.43 30.35 24.95
C LEU A 393 -49.48 31.83 25.36
N GLY A 394 -49.56 32.76 24.39
CA GLY A 394 -49.56 34.21 24.64
C GLY A 394 -48.20 34.73 25.09
N TYR A 395 -47.11 34.07 24.73
CA TYR A 395 -45.77 34.54 25.05
C TYR A 395 -45.44 35.78 24.22
N LEU A 396 -44.67 36.69 24.82
CA LEU A 396 -44.21 37.92 24.20
C LEU A 396 -42.93 37.59 23.41
N PRO A 397 -42.82 37.90 22.11
CA PRO A 397 -41.57 37.74 21.35
C PRO A 397 -40.53 38.81 21.71
N SER A 398 -40.97 39.95 22.24
CA SER A 398 -40.16 41.07 22.71
C SER A 398 -40.96 41.90 23.73
N PRO A 399 -40.30 42.76 24.53
CA PRO A 399 -41.00 43.74 25.38
C PRO A 399 -41.94 44.68 24.59
N GLU A 400 -41.65 44.91 23.31
CA GLU A 400 -42.29 45.91 22.47
C GLU A 400 -43.51 45.38 21.70
N PHE A 401 -43.72 44.06 21.65
CA PHE A 401 -44.81 43.45 20.89
C PHE A 401 -45.66 42.51 21.75
N ASP A 402 -46.91 42.89 21.99
CA ASP A 402 -47.92 42.05 22.66
C ASP A 402 -48.84 41.38 21.63
N PRO A 403 -48.68 40.07 21.33
CA PRO A 403 -49.46 39.40 20.30
C PRO A 403 -50.95 39.31 20.65
N VAL A 404 -51.29 39.22 21.94
CA VAL A 404 -52.69 39.12 22.40
C VAL A 404 -53.38 40.47 22.25
N ARG A 405 -52.72 41.55 22.66
CA ARG A 405 -53.25 42.92 22.56
C ARG A 405 -53.31 43.40 21.11
N TYR A 406 -52.33 43.03 20.29
CA TYR A 406 -52.33 43.30 18.84
C TYR A 406 -53.51 42.60 18.16
N ALA A 407 -53.78 41.33 18.49
CA ALA A 407 -54.90 40.60 17.92
C ALA A 407 -56.29 41.07 18.39
N GLN A 408 -56.38 41.61 19.60
CA GLN A 408 -57.62 42.22 20.11
C GLN A 408 -57.96 43.56 19.45
N THR A 409 -56.94 44.29 18.97
CA THR A 409 -57.10 45.63 18.37
C THR A 409 -57.28 45.58 16.85
N HIS A 410 -56.93 44.47 16.21
CA HIS A 410 -56.94 44.30 14.76
C HIS A 410 -57.67 43.01 14.38
N ALA A 411 -58.99 43.10 14.15
CA ALA A 411 -59.84 41.92 13.97
C ALA A 411 -59.48 41.04 12.76
N ASP A 412 -58.74 41.56 11.78
CA ASP A 412 -58.22 40.83 10.63
C ASP A 412 -57.11 39.83 10.99
N THR A 413 -56.46 39.99 12.15
CA THR A 413 -55.46 39.03 12.64
C THR A 413 -56.11 37.73 13.15
N LEU A 414 -57.40 37.73 13.50
CA LEU A 414 -58.07 36.57 14.11
C LEU A 414 -58.17 35.37 13.15
N ASN A 415 -58.11 35.63 11.85
CA ASN A 415 -58.13 34.61 10.79
C ASN A 415 -56.77 34.47 10.07
N TRP A 416 -55.71 35.13 10.56
CA TRP A 416 -54.38 35.07 9.96
C TRP A 416 -53.65 33.78 10.35
N ARG A 417 -53.23 33.00 9.34
CA ARG A 417 -52.70 31.64 9.49
C ARG A 417 -51.41 31.54 10.31
N TYR A 418 -50.59 32.60 10.31
CA TYR A 418 -49.23 32.59 10.86
C TYR A 418 -49.06 33.47 12.11
N GLY A 419 -50.17 33.80 12.78
CA GLY A 419 -50.15 34.53 14.05
C GLY A 419 -49.96 36.05 13.98
N ALA A 420 -50.12 36.71 15.12
CA ALA A 420 -50.13 38.16 15.27
C ALA A 420 -48.80 38.80 14.83
N LEU A 421 -47.66 38.17 15.14
CA LEU A 421 -46.35 38.70 14.76
C LEU A 421 -46.15 38.69 13.24
N SER A 422 -46.50 37.60 12.55
CA SER A 422 -46.42 37.52 11.07
C SER A 422 -47.33 38.55 10.40
N HIS A 423 -48.56 38.71 10.91
CA HIS A 423 -49.49 39.72 10.38
C HIS A 423 -48.90 41.14 10.49
N TYR A 424 -48.27 41.46 11.61
CA TYR A 424 -47.62 42.75 11.78
C TYR A 424 -46.41 42.93 10.85
N LEU A 425 -45.57 41.91 10.71
CA LEU A 425 -44.38 41.92 9.84
C LEU A 425 -44.74 42.10 8.36
N ILE A 426 -45.85 41.50 7.92
CA ILE A 426 -46.27 41.52 6.51
C ILE A 426 -47.15 42.74 6.17
N PHE A 427 -48.10 43.11 7.03
CA PHE A 427 -49.06 44.21 6.75
C PHE A 427 -48.98 45.35 7.76
N GLY A 428 -48.98 45.03 9.05
CA GLY A 428 -49.17 46.03 10.10
C GLY A 428 -48.11 47.14 10.14
N ARG A 429 -46.85 46.79 9.86
CA ARG A 429 -45.74 47.75 9.75
C ARG A 429 -45.96 48.76 8.61
N TYR A 430 -46.42 48.29 7.45
CA TYR A 430 -46.60 49.13 6.26
C TYR A 430 -47.87 49.97 6.33
N GLU A 431 -48.86 49.50 7.08
CA GLU A 431 -50.11 50.23 7.35
C GLU A 431 -50.00 51.22 8.52
N GLY A 432 -48.84 51.29 9.18
CA GLY A 432 -48.61 52.20 10.31
C GLY A 432 -49.39 51.82 11.57
N ARG A 433 -49.75 50.54 11.73
CA ARG A 433 -50.48 50.05 12.90
C ARG A 433 -49.62 50.17 14.16
N MET A 434 -50.20 50.69 15.24
CA MET A 434 -49.47 50.90 16.49
C MET A 434 -49.24 49.58 17.23
N LEU A 435 -48.02 49.37 17.74
CA LEU A 435 -47.61 48.23 18.55
C LEU A 435 -48.36 48.15 19.90
N SER A 436 -48.81 49.31 20.42
CA SER A 436 -49.77 49.48 21.53
C SER A 436 -50.23 50.95 21.64
N PRO A 437 -51.51 51.28 21.96
CA PRO A 437 -51.92 52.65 22.33
C PRO A 437 -51.55 52.99 23.80
N PRO A 438 -51.38 54.28 24.18
CA PRO A 438 -50.98 54.69 25.54
C PRO A 438 -52.11 54.48 26.58
N GLU A 439 -51.77 53.91 27.75
CA GLU A 439 -52.72 53.73 28.87
C GLU A 439 -52.92 55.00 29.72
N PRO A 440 -54.14 55.28 30.23
CA PRO A 440 -54.32 56.13 31.39
C PRO A 440 -54.05 55.35 32.70
N ALA A 441 -53.42 56.05 33.65
CA ALA A 441 -52.77 55.52 34.84
C ALA A 441 -53.67 54.87 35.92
N SER A 442 -53.01 54.08 36.80
CA SER A 442 -53.26 53.75 38.23
C SER A 442 -53.71 52.29 38.58
N PRO A 443 -53.48 51.77 39.81
CA PRO A 443 -52.27 51.03 40.17
C PRO A 443 -52.48 49.60 40.76
N VAL A 444 -51.40 48.81 40.70
CA VAL A 444 -51.00 47.52 41.33
C VAL A 444 -51.85 46.93 42.47
N GLN A 445 -52.14 45.61 42.41
CA GLN A 445 -51.80 44.61 43.46
C GLN A 445 -51.78 43.14 42.96
N PRO A 446 -50.99 42.24 43.61
CA PRO A 446 -50.65 40.90 43.13
C PRO A 446 -51.56 39.80 43.73
N ALA A 447 -51.75 38.68 43.04
CA ALA A 447 -52.40 37.48 43.61
C ALA A 447 -51.60 36.20 43.33
N ALA A 448 -51.46 35.43 44.40
CA ALA A 448 -50.58 34.30 44.68
C ALA A 448 -50.74 33.05 43.80
N SER A 449 -49.67 32.24 43.77
CA SER A 449 -49.63 30.84 43.34
C SER A 449 -50.54 29.93 44.17
N PRO A 450 -51.00 28.81 43.59
CA PRO A 450 -50.99 27.52 44.30
C PRO A 450 -50.40 26.39 43.43
N VAL A 451 -49.36 25.68 43.91
CA VAL A 451 -49.38 24.35 44.56
C VAL A 451 -49.63 23.18 43.58
N VAL A 452 -48.58 22.34 43.48
CA VAL A 452 -48.51 21.03 42.83
C VAL A 452 -49.19 19.97 43.71
N ASN A 453 -49.86 18.98 43.09
CA ASN A 453 -49.96 17.59 43.58
C ASN A 453 -50.28 16.64 42.39
N ASP A 454 -49.33 15.75 42.04
CA ASP A 454 -49.43 14.26 42.03
C ASP A 454 -50.73 13.60 41.51
N VAL A 455 -50.82 12.54 40.66
CA VAL A 455 -50.02 11.46 39.99
C VAL A 455 -51.02 10.85 38.91
N PRO A 456 -50.82 9.77 38.11
CA PRO A 456 -49.66 8.92 37.79
C PRO A 456 -49.47 8.47 36.32
N ASP A 457 -48.31 7.84 36.08
CA ASP A 457 -47.97 6.98 34.93
C ASP A 457 -48.93 5.79 34.76
N ILE A 458 -49.40 5.49 33.53
CA ILE A 458 -49.81 4.15 33.09
C ILE A 458 -49.39 3.91 31.61
N VAL A 459 -48.88 2.69 31.42
CA VAL A 459 -48.34 1.99 30.25
C VAL A 459 -49.39 1.65 29.18
N VAL A 460 -48.90 1.61 27.93
CA VAL A 460 -49.32 0.96 26.66
C VAL A 460 -50.47 -0.07 26.68
N ASP A 461 -51.48 0.09 25.82
CA ASP A 461 -52.03 -0.93 24.87
C ASP A 461 -53.35 -0.47 24.18
N GLU A 462 -53.43 -0.75 22.85
CA GLU A 462 -54.47 -0.68 21.77
C GLU A 462 -56.01 -0.64 22.04
N PRO A 463 -56.92 -0.55 21.01
CA PRO A 463 -56.83 -0.12 19.59
C PRO A 463 -58.00 0.80 19.10
N LEU A 464 -57.93 1.15 17.81
CA LEU A 464 -58.96 1.78 16.97
C LEU A 464 -60.36 1.11 17.07
N GLU A 465 -61.37 1.89 17.43
CA GLU A 465 -62.70 1.90 16.80
C GLU A 465 -63.46 3.15 17.32
N ASP A 466 -64.24 3.81 16.46
CA ASP A 466 -65.23 4.86 16.81
C ASP A 466 -64.90 6.36 16.56
N MET A 467 -64.28 6.67 15.42
CA MET A 467 -64.34 8.02 14.83
C MET A 467 -65.02 8.05 13.44
N ARG A 468 -65.88 7.06 13.16
CA ARG A 468 -66.53 6.87 11.85
C ARG A 468 -67.86 7.61 11.65
N ALA A 469 -68.22 8.56 12.50
CA ALA A 469 -69.52 9.23 12.37
C ALA A 469 -69.40 10.74 12.59
N ARG A 470 -69.10 11.49 11.53
CA ARG A 470 -69.68 12.82 11.22
C ARG A 470 -69.00 13.45 9.99
N LEU A 471 -69.85 13.84 9.03
CA LEU A 471 -69.67 14.81 7.91
C LEU A 471 -69.65 14.20 6.49
N PRO A 472 -70.21 14.94 5.49
CA PRO A 472 -71.18 14.40 4.55
C PRO A 472 -70.62 14.01 3.17
N GLU A 473 -71.40 13.20 2.47
CA GLU A 473 -71.19 12.64 1.13
C GLU A 473 -71.12 13.71 0.02
N VAL A 474 -70.16 13.54 -0.90
CA VAL A 474 -70.22 14.02 -2.29
C VAL A 474 -69.71 12.89 -3.19
N GLU A 475 -70.56 12.42 -4.11
CA GLU A 475 -70.31 11.29 -5.02
C GLU A 475 -69.24 11.58 -6.09
N PRO A 476 -68.57 10.54 -6.64
CA PRO A 476 -67.52 10.67 -7.64
C PRO A 476 -68.06 10.63 -9.07
N GLN A 477 -67.63 11.56 -9.93
CA GLN A 477 -67.82 11.43 -11.38
C GLN A 477 -66.72 10.60 -12.02
N GLN A 478 -67.15 9.61 -12.79
CA GLN A 478 -66.39 8.57 -13.46
C GLN A 478 -65.65 9.09 -14.70
N ASN A 479 -64.41 8.63 -14.89
CA ASN A 479 -63.76 8.58 -16.20
C ASN A 479 -64.47 7.54 -17.09
N PRO A 480 -64.58 7.77 -18.41
CA PRO A 480 -64.66 6.69 -19.38
C PRO A 480 -63.33 6.53 -20.13
N THR A 481 -62.83 5.31 -20.13
CA THR A 481 -61.84 4.79 -21.10
C THR A 481 -62.60 3.91 -22.12
N PRO A 482 -61.93 3.33 -23.14
CA PRO A 482 -61.84 3.78 -24.53
C PRO A 482 -62.66 2.90 -25.50
N GLU A 483 -62.76 3.26 -26.79
CA GLU A 483 -62.96 2.26 -27.86
C GLU A 483 -62.33 2.64 -29.21
N PRO A 484 -62.04 1.64 -30.08
CA PRO A 484 -61.01 1.68 -31.12
C PRO A 484 -61.58 1.65 -32.56
N SER A 485 -60.75 1.97 -33.56
CA SER A 485 -60.98 1.61 -34.98
C SER A 485 -59.64 1.68 -35.73
N SER A 486 -59.05 0.58 -36.21
CA SER A 486 -59.34 -0.19 -37.44
C SER A 486 -59.10 0.62 -38.73
N ASP A 487 -58.00 0.36 -39.45
CA ASP A 487 -58.04 -0.53 -40.62
C ASP A 487 -56.64 -0.76 -41.26
N PRO A 488 -56.42 -1.91 -41.93
CA PRO A 488 -55.16 -2.32 -42.54
C PRO A 488 -55.19 -2.40 -44.08
N ALA A 489 -54.03 -2.27 -44.74
CA ALA A 489 -53.75 -2.85 -46.07
C ALA A 489 -52.33 -2.42 -46.55
N ARG A 490 -51.63 -3.09 -47.47
CA ARG A 490 -51.42 -4.49 -47.87
C ARG A 490 -50.34 -4.42 -48.98
N SER A 491 -49.59 -5.51 -49.15
CA SER A 491 -48.83 -5.87 -50.37
C SER A 491 -47.51 -5.13 -50.62
N THR A 492 -46.45 -5.66 -51.24
CA THR A 492 -45.89 -7.00 -51.53
C THR A 492 -44.66 -6.71 -52.42
N SER A 493 -43.53 -7.39 -52.21
CA SER A 493 -42.61 -7.95 -53.24
C SER A 493 -41.11 -7.79 -52.91
N THR A 494 -40.42 -8.92 -52.91
CA THR A 494 -38.97 -9.12 -53.14
C THR A 494 -38.80 -9.59 -54.61
N PRO A 495 -37.59 -9.75 -55.21
CA PRO A 495 -36.22 -9.74 -54.64
C PRO A 495 -35.14 -9.00 -55.50
N ALA A 496 -33.91 -8.88 -54.97
CA ALA A 496 -32.61 -9.20 -55.62
C ALA A 496 -31.43 -8.21 -55.36
N THR A 497 -30.39 -8.80 -54.74
CA THR A 497 -28.93 -8.67 -55.00
C THR A 497 -28.11 -7.42 -54.65
N SER A 498 -27.03 -7.75 -53.91
CA SER A 498 -25.68 -7.18 -53.81
C SER A 498 -25.44 -5.90 -53.02
N GLY A 499 -24.81 -6.10 -51.86
CA GLY A 499 -23.61 -5.38 -51.43
C GLY A 499 -23.84 -4.24 -50.45
N HIS A 500 -23.69 -4.49 -49.15
CA HIS A 500 -22.99 -3.64 -48.18
C HIS A 500 -22.94 -4.32 -46.80
N MET A 501 -21.85 -4.07 -46.06
CA MET A 501 -21.52 -4.54 -44.70
C MET A 501 -22.69 -4.34 -43.70
N PRO A 502 -22.89 -5.20 -42.68
CA PRO A 502 -24.02 -5.08 -41.75
C PRO A 502 -23.75 -4.15 -40.55
N ASN A 503 -24.78 -3.33 -40.23
CA ASN A 503 -25.22 -2.73 -38.95
C ASN A 503 -24.16 -2.04 -38.05
N VAL A 504 -24.10 -0.72 -37.83
CA VAL A 504 -25.11 0.28 -37.41
C VAL A 504 -25.97 -0.17 -36.23
N LEU A 505 -25.59 0.27 -35.02
CA LEU A 505 -26.38 0.23 -33.79
C LEU A 505 -27.64 1.11 -33.91
N PRO A 506 -28.82 0.71 -33.41
CA PRO A 506 -30.05 1.48 -33.57
C PRO A 506 -30.09 2.71 -32.66
N ALA A 507 -30.56 3.85 -33.19
CA ALA A 507 -30.84 5.06 -32.45
C ALA A 507 -32.20 4.99 -31.73
N GLY A 508 -32.23 5.29 -30.43
CA GLY A 508 -33.46 5.57 -29.67
C GLY A 508 -34.02 6.97 -29.96
N PRO A 509 -35.29 7.26 -29.59
CA PRO A 509 -36.00 8.44 -30.06
C PRO A 509 -35.48 9.73 -29.41
N VAL A 510 -35.23 10.73 -30.25
CA VAL A 510 -34.84 12.10 -29.88
C VAL A 510 -36.09 12.88 -29.44
N LEU A 511 -36.07 13.42 -28.21
CA LEU A 511 -37.00 14.46 -27.77
C LEU A 511 -36.28 15.82 -27.85
N SER A 512 -36.99 16.83 -28.34
CA SER A 512 -36.49 18.17 -28.71
C SER A 512 -35.95 18.99 -27.52
N HIS A 513 -34.80 19.64 -27.73
CA HIS A 513 -34.02 20.43 -26.77
C HIS A 513 -34.41 21.92 -26.66
N ASP A 514 -34.28 22.44 -25.44
CA ASP A 514 -33.95 23.84 -25.12
C ASP A 514 -32.46 23.90 -24.70
N PRO A 515 -31.57 24.71 -25.33
CA PRO A 515 -30.11 24.60 -25.17
C PRO A 515 -29.51 25.14 -23.85
N GLY A 516 -30.33 25.66 -22.93
CA GLY A 516 -29.85 26.35 -21.72
C GLY A 516 -29.96 25.58 -20.39
N ASN A 517 -30.40 24.33 -20.38
CA ASN A 517 -30.74 23.62 -19.14
C ASN A 517 -29.66 22.59 -18.69
N PRO A 518 -28.93 22.83 -17.58
CA PRO A 518 -27.96 21.87 -17.03
C PRO A 518 -28.56 20.51 -16.68
N LEU A 519 -29.85 20.44 -16.34
CA LEU A 519 -30.55 19.18 -16.00
C LEU A 519 -30.80 18.29 -17.23
N GLY A 520 -30.87 18.86 -18.44
CA GLY A 520 -31.01 18.08 -19.68
C GLY A 520 -29.77 17.24 -20.02
N THR A 521 -28.59 17.71 -19.61
CA THR A 521 -27.30 17.09 -19.96
C THR A 521 -26.86 16.02 -18.95
N LEU A 522 -27.33 16.13 -17.69
CA LEU A 522 -27.06 15.18 -16.61
C LEU A 522 -27.72 13.82 -16.87
N ALA A 523 -28.94 13.83 -17.43
CA ALA A 523 -29.66 12.61 -17.83
C ALA A 523 -29.05 11.93 -19.08
N GLU A 524 -28.34 12.66 -19.92
CA GLU A 524 -27.76 12.13 -21.17
C GLU A 524 -26.44 11.37 -20.97
N LEU A 525 -25.63 11.77 -19.99
CA LEU A 525 -24.36 11.13 -19.68
C LEU A 525 -24.47 10.11 -18.53
N PHE A 526 -25.60 10.07 -17.83
CA PHE A 526 -25.84 9.07 -16.79
C PHE A 526 -26.30 7.76 -17.44
N ASP A 527 -25.52 6.70 -17.30
CA ASP A 527 -25.88 5.39 -17.83
C ASP A 527 -26.65 4.59 -16.78
N VAL A 528 -27.98 4.61 -16.91
CA VAL A 528 -28.90 3.90 -16.01
C VAL A 528 -28.63 2.40 -15.99
N ASN A 529 -28.34 1.79 -17.13
CA ASN A 529 -28.16 0.34 -17.22
C ASN A 529 -26.84 -0.07 -16.57
N TRP A 530 -25.77 0.69 -16.83
CA TRP A 530 -24.49 0.52 -16.17
C TRP A 530 -24.64 0.68 -14.66
N TYR A 531 -25.26 1.78 -14.21
CA TYR A 531 -25.40 2.09 -12.80
C TYR A 531 -26.14 0.99 -12.05
N LEU A 532 -27.28 0.53 -12.59
CA LEU A 532 -28.08 -0.56 -12.01
C LEU A 532 -27.39 -1.92 -12.05
N ALA A 533 -26.46 -2.16 -12.99
CA ALA A 533 -25.66 -3.38 -13.01
C ALA A 533 -24.60 -3.41 -11.88
N HIS A 534 -24.28 -2.26 -11.28
CA HIS A 534 -23.24 -2.11 -10.26
C HIS A 534 -23.78 -1.76 -8.86
N THR A 535 -25.10 -1.80 -8.68
CA THR A 535 -25.72 -1.68 -7.35
C THR A 535 -26.98 -2.53 -7.23
N ASP A 536 -27.09 -3.24 -6.12
CA ASP A 536 -28.30 -4.00 -5.76
C ASP A 536 -29.25 -3.21 -4.85
N ASP A 537 -28.97 -1.93 -4.59
CA ASP A 537 -29.79 -1.10 -3.71
C ASP A 537 -31.23 -0.94 -4.28
N PRO A 538 -32.28 -1.36 -3.55
CA PRO A 538 -33.67 -1.19 -3.98
C PRO A 538 -34.09 0.27 -4.20
N ALA A 539 -33.40 1.25 -3.60
CA ALA A 539 -33.60 2.67 -3.87
C ALA A 539 -33.04 3.07 -5.25
N ALA A 540 -31.91 2.50 -5.67
CA ALA A 540 -31.34 2.73 -6.99
C ALA A 540 -32.27 2.27 -8.11
N ARG A 541 -32.98 1.15 -7.94
CA ARG A 541 -33.97 0.64 -8.94
C ARG A 541 -35.18 1.55 -9.13
N ARG A 542 -35.49 2.41 -8.15
CA ARG A 542 -36.63 3.34 -8.18
C ARG A 542 -36.25 4.69 -8.79
N ASN A 543 -35.08 5.22 -8.44
CA ASN A 543 -34.52 6.44 -9.03
C ASN A 543 -32.98 6.34 -9.10
N PRO A 544 -32.41 5.81 -10.20
CA PRO A 544 -30.97 5.58 -10.33
C PRO A 544 -30.13 6.86 -10.18
N LEU A 545 -30.53 7.93 -10.86
CA LEU A 545 -29.83 9.21 -10.83
C LEU A 545 -29.95 9.87 -9.44
N GLY A 546 -31.15 9.89 -8.85
CA GLY A 546 -31.36 10.40 -7.50
C GLY A 546 -30.56 9.63 -6.44
N HIS A 547 -30.53 8.31 -6.55
CA HIS A 547 -29.70 7.47 -5.69
C HIS A 547 -28.21 7.80 -5.82
N TYR A 548 -27.69 7.99 -7.04
CA TYR A 548 -26.30 8.38 -7.23
C TYR A 548 -25.96 9.74 -6.59
N LEU A 549 -26.84 10.72 -6.78
CA LEU A 549 -26.66 12.08 -6.28
C LEU A 549 -26.67 12.14 -4.74
N LEU A 550 -27.50 11.32 -4.09
CA LEU A 550 -27.69 11.33 -2.63
C LEU A 550 -26.78 10.36 -1.87
N ALA A 551 -26.49 9.18 -2.44
CA ALA A 551 -25.81 8.10 -1.72
C ALA A 551 -24.71 7.43 -2.54
N GLY A 552 -24.92 7.23 -3.85
CA GLY A 552 -24.00 6.48 -4.69
C GLY A 552 -22.61 7.09 -4.81
N THR A 553 -22.48 8.41 -4.67
CA THR A 553 -21.18 9.10 -4.63
C THR A 553 -20.36 8.69 -3.41
N ALA A 554 -20.97 8.66 -2.22
CA ALA A 554 -20.31 8.23 -0.98
C ALA A 554 -19.97 6.74 -0.99
N GLN A 555 -20.74 5.94 -1.73
CA GLN A 555 -20.47 4.52 -1.97
C GLN A 555 -19.38 4.28 -3.04
N GLY A 556 -18.87 5.33 -3.69
CA GLY A 556 -17.88 5.23 -4.75
C GLY A 556 -18.40 4.63 -6.06
N LEU A 557 -19.72 4.55 -6.25
CA LEU A 557 -20.34 4.03 -7.46
C LEU A 557 -20.04 4.95 -8.65
N ASN A 558 -19.99 4.40 -9.87
CA ASN A 558 -19.72 5.17 -11.08
C ASN A 558 -21.03 5.38 -11.88
N PRO A 559 -21.40 6.63 -12.21
CA PRO A 559 -22.63 6.96 -12.93
C PRO A 559 -22.57 6.61 -14.43
N HIS A 560 -21.38 6.34 -14.96
CA HIS A 560 -21.12 6.00 -16.36
C HIS A 560 -19.82 5.19 -16.45
N PRO A 561 -19.67 4.25 -17.41
CA PRO A 561 -18.43 3.48 -17.59
C PRO A 561 -17.16 4.33 -17.75
N LEU A 562 -17.28 5.51 -18.33
CA LEU A 562 -16.19 6.46 -18.59
C LEU A 562 -16.09 7.61 -17.58
N PHE A 563 -16.81 7.55 -16.47
CA PHE A 563 -16.69 8.52 -15.37
C PHE A 563 -16.40 7.81 -14.05
N HIS A 564 -15.24 8.09 -13.45
CA HIS A 564 -14.80 7.42 -12.22
C HIS A 564 -14.92 8.36 -11.02
N THR A 565 -15.94 8.17 -10.18
CA THR A 565 -16.27 9.04 -9.04
C THR A 565 -15.09 9.26 -8.09
N ALA A 566 -14.50 8.17 -7.58
CA ALA A 566 -13.40 8.25 -6.62
C ALA A 566 -12.13 8.86 -7.24
N TRP A 567 -11.82 8.49 -8.49
CA TRP A 567 -10.66 9.02 -9.20
C TRP A 567 -10.81 10.52 -9.48
N TYR A 568 -12.01 10.97 -9.88
CA TYR A 568 -12.30 12.36 -10.18
C TYR A 568 -12.14 13.24 -8.94
N LEU A 569 -12.67 12.82 -7.78
CA LEU A 569 -12.50 13.53 -6.51
C LEU A 569 -11.04 13.57 -6.04
N ALA A 570 -10.30 12.46 -6.20
CA ALA A 570 -8.87 12.42 -5.87
C ALA A 570 -8.03 13.31 -6.79
N THR A 571 -8.40 13.41 -8.08
CA THR A 571 -7.69 14.21 -9.08
C THR A 571 -8.00 15.70 -8.96
N TYR A 572 -9.20 16.04 -8.50
CA TYR A 572 -9.69 17.42 -8.37
C TYR A 572 -10.05 17.75 -6.91
N PRO A 573 -9.04 18.04 -6.06
CA PRO A 573 -9.26 18.35 -4.64
C PRO A 573 -10.16 19.55 -4.40
N ASP A 574 -10.25 20.50 -5.34
CA ASP A 574 -11.15 21.64 -5.29
C ASP A 574 -12.63 21.21 -5.34
N VAL A 575 -12.94 20.21 -6.16
CA VAL A 575 -14.29 19.62 -6.22
C VAL A 575 -14.56 18.81 -4.96
N ALA A 576 -13.59 18.03 -4.49
CA ALA A 576 -13.73 17.27 -3.24
C ALA A 576 -13.97 18.17 -2.02
N ALA A 577 -13.22 19.28 -1.91
CA ALA A 577 -13.37 20.26 -0.84
C ALA A 577 -14.71 21.01 -0.90
N SER A 578 -15.28 21.20 -2.10
CA SER A 578 -16.57 21.88 -2.27
C SER A 578 -17.77 21.07 -1.79
N GLY A 579 -17.63 19.75 -1.63
CA GLY A 579 -18.73 18.84 -1.32
C GLY A 579 -19.78 18.69 -2.43
N ILE A 580 -19.57 19.31 -3.60
CA ILE A 580 -20.46 19.19 -4.75
C ILE A 580 -20.38 17.77 -5.31
N ASN A 581 -21.52 17.22 -5.73
CA ASN A 581 -21.55 15.93 -6.40
C ASN A 581 -20.62 15.95 -7.65
N PRO A 582 -19.65 15.02 -7.77
CA PRO A 582 -18.60 15.10 -8.79
C PRO A 582 -19.14 14.98 -10.22
N PHE A 583 -20.17 14.17 -10.45
CA PHE A 583 -20.77 14.04 -11.77
C PHE A 583 -21.60 15.28 -12.14
N ALA A 584 -22.37 15.82 -11.18
CA ALA A 584 -23.11 17.06 -11.40
C ALA A 584 -22.15 18.23 -11.68
N HIS A 585 -21.05 18.32 -10.92
CA HIS A 585 -19.97 19.28 -11.19
C HIS A 585 -19.38 19.09 -12.59
N TYR A 586 -19.06 17.85 -12.97
CA TYR A 586 -18.47 17.57 -14.28
C TYR A 586 -19.38 18.03 -15.42
N VAL A 587 -20.68 17.71 -15.34
CA VAL A 587 -21.66 18.09 -16.37
C VAL A 587 -21.85 19.61 -16.42
N ALA A 588 -21.94 20.28 -15.27
CA ALA A 588 -22.17 21.73 -15.21
C ALA A 588 -20.94 22.55 -15.63
N ASN A 589 -19.75 22.18 -15.12
CA ASN A 589 -18.54 22.99 -15.21
C ASN A 589 -17.35 22.19 -15.74
N GLY A 590 -17.08 21.00 -15.18
CA GLY A 590 -15.85 20.25 -15.43
C GLY A 590 -15.60 19.91 -16.90
N ALA A 591 -16.65 19.64 -17.68
CA ALA A 591 -16.55 19.40 -19.11
C ALA A 591 -16.11 20.64 -19.90
N ARG A 592 -16.59 21.83 -19.52
CA ARG A 592 -16.18 23.12 -20.14
C ARG A 592 -14.76 23.50 -19.73
N GLU A 593 -14.36 23.10 -18.54
CA GLU A 593 -13.00 23.27 -18.00
C GLU A 593 -12.00 22.24 -18.55
N LEU A 594 -12.41 21.36 -19.47
CA LEU A 594 -11.59 20.28 -20.04
C LEU A 594 -11.00 19.35 -18.96
N ARG A 595 -11.75 19.13 -17.86
CA ARG A 595 -11.37 18.13 -16.85
C ARG A 595 -11.56 16.72 -17.40
N ASN A 596 -10.70 15.81 -16.96
CA ASN A 596 -10.72 14.41 -17.35
C ASN A 596 -11.76 13.67 -16.49
N PRO A 597 -12.68 12.89 -17.08
CA PRO A 597 -13.68 12.13 -16.34
C PRO A 597 -13.14 10.81 -15.77
N CYS A 598 -12.04 10.30 -16.34
CA CYS A 598 -11.32 9.12 -15.89
C CYS A 598 -9.85 9.18 -16.36
N ARG A 599 -9.01 8.25 -15.85
CA ARG A 599 -7.56 8.21 -16.09
C ARG A 599 -7.10 8.08 -17.55
N LEU A 600 -7.94 7.55 -18.44
CA LEU A 600 -7.61 7.31 -19.86
C LEU A 600 -8.52 8.07 -20.82
N PHE A 601 -9.10 9.17 -20.35
CA PHE A 601 -9.77 10.13 -21.22
C PHE A 601 -9.16 11.50 -20.97
N ASP A 602 -8.33 11.97 -21.91
CA ASP A 602 -7.73 13.29 -21.84
C ASP A 602 -8.60 14.28 -22.63
N ALA A 603 -9.47 15.00 -21.92
CA ALA A 603 -10.46 15.88 -22.52
C ALA A 603 -9.80 17.03 -23.30
N LYS A 604 -8.68 17.55 -22.79
CA LYS A 604 -7.91 18.62 -23.45
C LYS A 604 -7.24 18.10 -24.72
N TRP A 605 -6.49 17.01 -24.62
CA TRP A 605 -5.81 16.41 -25.76
C TRP A 605 -6.81 15.97 -26.84
N TYR A 606 -7.93 15.38 -26.44
CA TYR A 606 -8.98 14.94 -27.37
C TYR A 606 -9.57 16.13 -28.16
N ALA A 607 -9.89 17.23 -27.47
CA ALA A 607 -10.41 18.45 -28.12
C ALA A 607 -9.36 19.10 -29.04
N GLU A 608 -8.08 19.12 -28.65
CA GLU A 608 -6.98 19.63 -29.48
C GLU A 608 -6.72 18.74 -30.71
N ARG A 609 -6.84 17.41 -30.55
CA ARG A 609 -6.57 16.42 -31.60
C ARG A 609 -7.65 16.38 -32.67
N TYR A 610 -8.90 16.63 -32.28
CA TYR A 610 -10.11 16.53 -33.10
C TYR A 610 -10.82 17.88 -33.21
N PRO A 611 -10.51 18.69 -34.24
CA PRO A 611 -10.99 20.07 -34.37
C PRO A 611 -12.51 20.24 -34.56
N ASP A 612 -13.22 19.14 -34.82
CA ASP A 612 -14.68 19.08 -34.99
C ASP A 612 -15.44 18.94 -33.66
N VAL A 613 -14.74 18.84 -32.53
CA VAL A 613 -15.32 18.90 -31.19
C VAL A 613 -15.71 20.37 -30.85
N PRO A 614 -17.00 20.73 -30.74
CA PRO A 614 -17.43 22.13 -30.55
C PRO A 614 -17.12 22.66 -29.14
N ALA A 615 -16.48 23.83 -29.05
CA ALA A 615 -16.03 24.44 -27.79
C ALA A 615 -17.14 24.98 -26.88
N ASP A 616 -18.34 25.24 -27.42
CA ASP A 616 -19.42 25.93 -26.72
C ASP A 616 -20.60 25.04 -26.32
N HIS A 617 -20.78 23.84 -26.91
CA HIS A 617 -21.85 22.86 -26.56
C HIS A 617 -21.51 21.37 -26.81
N GLY A 618 -20.25 20.94 -26.69
CA GLY A 618 -19.89 19.52 -26.80
C GLY A 618 -18.89 19.10 -25.74
N ASN A 619 -19.37 18.72 -24.56
CA ASN A 619 -18.59 17.95 -23.59
C ASN A 619 -17.75 16.88 -24.35
N ALA A 620 -16.41 16.91 -24.24
CA ALA A 620 -15.51 16.05 -25.01
C ALA A 620 -15.86 14.56 -24.81
N LEU A 621 -16.26 14.18 -23.59
CA LEU A 621 -16.76 12.85 -23.29
C LEU A 621 -18.07 12.54 -24.03
N LYS A 622 -19.02 13.50 -24.06
CA LYS A 622 -20.28 13.37 -24.84
C LYS A 622 -19.98 13.16 -26.32
N HIS A 623 -19.05 13.93 -26.90
CA HIS A 623 -18.65 13.75 -28.30
C HIS A 623 -18.06 12.35 -28.53
N TYR A 624 -17.17 11.90 -27.66
CA TYR A 624 -16.59 10.56 -27.76
C TYR A 624 -17.65 9.46 -27.67
N CYS A 625 -18.57 9.52 -26.69
CA CYS A 625 -19.63 8.52 -26.54
C CYS A 625 -20.60 8.48 -27.73
N THR A 626 -20.87 9.62 -28.37
CA THR A 626 -21.86 9.72 -29.46
C THR A 626 -21.27 9.42 -30.84
N HIS A 627 -20.03 9.87 -31.09
CA HIS A 627 -19.37 9.80 -32.40
C HIS A 627 -17.99 9.13 -32.30
N GLY A 628 -17.13 9.63 -31.41
CA GLY A 628 -15.70 9.29 -31.39
C GLY A 628 -15.38 7.80 -31.25
N ALA A 629 -16.07 7.11 -30.34
CA ALA A 629 -15.93 5.67 -30.15
C ALA A 629 -16.22 4.88 -31.43
N ARG A 630 -17.31 5.21 -32.14
CA ARG A 630 -17.75 4.53 -33.37
C ARG A 630 -16.84 4.80 -34.56
N GLU A 631 -16.20 5.97 -34.58
CA GLU A 631 -15.27 6.36 -35.63
C GLU A 631 -13.83 5.84 -35.38
N GLY A 632 -13.61 5.14 -34.27
CA GLY A 632 -12.31 4.62 -33.87
C GLY A 632 -11.32 5.73 -33.52
N ARG A 633 -11.80 6.83 -32.90
CA ARG A 633 -10.96 7.91 -32.39
C ARG A 633 -10.28 7.49 -31.10
N ASP A 634 -9.07 8.00 -30.89
CA ASP A 634 -8.28 7.74 -29.69
C ASP A 634 -8.73 8.72 -28.59
N PRO A 635 -9.07 8.27 -27.38
CA PRO A 635 -9.49 9.13 -26.27
C PRO A 635 -8.31 9.69 -25.44
N HIS A 636 -7.12 9.13 -25.62
CA HIS A 636 -5.92 9.45 -24.85
C HIS A 636 -4.64 9.05 -25.62
N PRO A 637 -3.50 9.74 -25.46
CA PRO A 637 -2.25 9.41 -26.16
C PRO A 637 -1.75 7.96 -25.99
N LEU A 638 -2.02 7.36 -24.83
CA LEU A 638 -1.66 5.97 -24.51
C LEU A 638 -2.71 4.93 -24.90
N PHE A 639 -3.88 5.34 -25.39
CA PHE A 639 -4.93 4.42 -25.84
C PHE A 639 -5.08 4.50 -27.36
N ASN A 640 -4.83 3.40 -28.06
CA ASN A 640 -4.97 3.32 -29.51
C ASN A 640 -6.17 2.45 -29.87
N THR A 641 -7.27 3.08 -30.27
CA THR A 641 -8.56 2.41 -30.44
C THR A 641 -8.55 1.34 -31.52
N ARG A 642 -7.90 1.62 -32.67
CA ARG A 642 -7.82 0.66 -33.78
C ARG A 642 -6.93 -0.52 -33.44
N TRP A 643 -5.73 -0.24 -32.93
CA TRP A 643 -4.78 -1.28 -32.51
C TRP A 643 -5.37 -2.16 -31.42
N TYR A 644 -6.10 -1.57 -30.47
CA TYR A 644 -6.73 -2.32 -29.39
C TYR A 644 -7.77 -3.31 -29.92
N LEU A 645 -8.64 -2.87 -30.85
CA LEU A 645 -9.63 -3.74 -31.49
C LEU A 645 -9.01 -4.83 -32.38
N ASP A 646 -7.91 -4.51 -33.08
CA ASP A 646 -7.18 -5.48 -33.88
C ASP A 646 -6.48 -6.55 -33.01
N THR A 647 -6.00 -6.14 -31.83
CA THR A 647 -5.27 -7.01 -30.88
C THR A 647 -6.20 -7.85 -30.02
N TYR A 648 -7.36 -7.30 -29.64
CA TYR A 648 -8.36 -7.90 -28.77
C TYR A 648 -9.76 -7.89 -29.43
N PRO A 649 -10.00 -8.72 -30.47
CA PRO A 649 -11.25 -8.70 -31.22
C PRO A 649 -12.50 -8.98 -30.37
N GLU A 650 -12.36 -9.71 -29.26
CA GLU A 650 -13.42 -10.00 -28.28
C GLU A 650 -14.03 -8.74 -27.66
N ALA A 651 -13.30 -7.61 -27.68
CA ALA A 651 -13.82 -6.33 -27.21
C ALA A 651 -15.07 -5.89 -28.01
N LEU A 652 -15.22 -6.34 -29.27
CA LEU A 652 -16.39 -6.05 -30.11
C LEU A 652 -17.65 -6.80 -29.65
N GLU A 653 -17.49 -7.94 -28.98
CA GLU A 653 -18.60 -8.80 -28.54
C GLU A 653 -19.18 -8.33 -27.19
N TYR A 654 -18.43 -7.53 -26.43
CA TYR A 654 -18.77 -7.09 -25.07
C TYR A 654 -19.82 -5.97 -25.02
N GLY A 655 -20.16 -5.35 -26.15
CA GLY A 655 -21.23 -4.35 -26.27
C GLY A 655 -20.92 -2.95 -25.74
N PHE A 656 -19.71 -2.71 -25.22
CA PHE A 656 -19.19 -1.39 -24.84
C PHE A 656 -18.28 -0.78 -25.91
N ASP A 657 -17.99 0.51 -25.80
CA ASP A 657 -16.89 1.10 -26.59
C ASP A 657 -15.52 0.57 -26.12
N PRO A 658 -14.48 0.65 -26.97
CA PRO A 658 -13.18 0.04 -26.69
C PRO A 658 -12.50 0.54 -25.41
N LEU A 659 -12.66 1.82 -25.06
CA LEU A 659 -12.08 2.37 -23.84
C LEU A 659 -12.80 1.85 -22.60
N SER A 660 -14.14 1.78 -22.64
CA SER A 660 -14.93 1.19 -21.56
C SER A 660 -14.56 -0.27 -21.34
N HIS A 661 -14.42 -1.07 -22.42
CA HIS A 661 -13.96 -2.46 -22.30
C HIS A 661 -12.60 -2.55 -21.61
N PHE A 662 -11.64 -1.71 -21.99
CA PHE A 662 -10.34 -1.70 -21.35
C PHE A 662 -10.40 -1.33 -19.87
N LEU A 663 -11.13 -0.27 -19.50
CA LEU A 663 -11.18 0.23 -18.13
C LEU A 663 -11.83 -0.78 -17.16
N HIS A 664 -12.82 -1.55 -17.63
CA HIS A 664 -13.59 -2.47 -16.78
C HIS A 664 -13.15 -3.93 -16.87
N HIS A 665 -12.53 -4.33 -17.98
CA HIS A 665 -12.07 -5.70 -18.19
C HIS A 665 -10.59 -5.76 -18.55
N GLY A 666 -10.21 -5.10 -19.64
CA GLY A 666 -8.89 -5.23 -20.25
C GLY A 666 -7.74 -4.97 -19.29
N GLU A 667 -7.82 -3.93 -18.45
CA GLU A 667 -6.76 -3.61 -17.50
C GLU A 667 -6.55 -4.72 -16.47
N SER A 668 -7.65 -5.25 -15.90
CA SER A 668 -7.59 -6.37 -14.95
C SER A 668 -7.12 -7.67 -15.59
N ALA A 669 -7.39 -7.83 -16.89
CA ALA A 669 -6.91 -8.96 -17.70
C ALA A 669 -5.46 -8.79 -18.19
N GLY A 670 -4.79 -7.69 -17.84
CA GLY A 670 -3.41 -7.42 -18.25
C GLY A 670 -3.26 -6.98 -19.71
N TYR A 671 -4.32 -6.48 -20.35
CA TYR A 671 -4.27 -6.02 -21.73
C TYR A 671 -3.47 -4.72 -21.84
N ALA A 672 -2.88 -4.49 -23.00
CA ALA A 672 -2.24 -3.22 -23.33
C ALA A 672 -3.27 -2.24 -23.90
N PRO A 673 -3.32 -0.96 -23.48
CA PRO A 673 -4.21 0.05 -24.06
C PRO A 673 -3.76 0.50 -25.47
N GLY A 674 -2.52 0.20 -25.85
CA GLY A 674 -1.92 0.60 -27.11
C GLY A 674 -0.46 0.11 -27.21
N PRO A 675 0.21 0.29 -28.34
CA PRO A 675 1.59 -0.16 -28.53
C PRO A 675 2.61 0.61 -27.67
N THR A 676 2.21 1.75 -27.10
CA THR A 676 3.08 2.64 -26.30
C THR A 676 3.09 2.32 -24.81
N PHE A 677 2.25 1.39 -24.35
CA PHE A 677 2.28 0.89 -22.98
C PHE A 677 1.99 -0.61 -22.94
N ASN A 678 2.92 -1.40 -22.41
CA ASN A 678 2.75 -2.84 -22.23
C ASN A 678 2.88 -3.17 -20.74
N PRO A 679 1.80 -3.60 -20.05
CA PRO A 679 1.81 -3.81 -18.61
C PRO A 679 2.80 -4.90 -18.18
N GLU A 680 2.85 -6.01 -18.90
CA GLU A 680 3.78 -7.11 -18.60
C GLU A 680 5.24 -6.65 -18.76
N TRP A 681 5.54 -5.91 -19.82
CA TRP A 681 6.89 -5.40 -20.06
C TRP A 681 7.27 -4.33 -19.03
N TYR A 682 6.33 -3.47 -18.68
CA TYR A 682 6.52 -2.44 -17.67
C TYR A 682 6.81 -3.05 -16.29
N LYS A 683 6.03 -4.06 -15.88
CA LYS A 683 6.27 -4.84 -14.66
C LYS A 683 7.64 -5.51 -14.65
N LEU A 684 8.02 -6.07 -15.81
CA LEU A 684 9.28 -6.74 -15.98
C LEU A 684 10.47 -5.79 -15.84
N ARG A 685 10.36 -4.60 -16.45
CA ARG A 685 11.43 -3.60 -16.45
C ARG A 685 11.59 -2.88 -15.13
N HIS A 686 10.53 -2.88 -14.32
CA HIS A 686 10.43 -2.20 -13.03
C HIS A 686 9.98 -3.20 -11.94
N PRO A 687 10.87 -4.11 -11.48
CA PRO A 687 10.51 -5.16 -10.53
C PRO A 687 10.03 -4.67 -9.16
N ASP A 688 10.29 -3.40 -8.82
CA ASP A 688 9.70 -2.71 -7.66
C ASP A 688 8.16 -2.71 -7.71
N LEU A 689 7.58 -2.84 -8.90
CA LEU A 689 6.14 -2.87 -9.13
C LEU A 689 5.52 -4.27 -9.05
N VAL A 690 6.31 -5.31 -8.74
CA VAL A 690 5.79 -6.69 -8.63
C VAL A 690 4.68 -6.80 -7.58
N HIS A 691 4.76 -6.01 -6.51
CA HIS A 691 3.78 -5.93 -5.44
C HIS A 691 2.98 -4.61 -5.44
N TRP A 692 3.00 -3.87 -6.56
CA TRP A 692 2.22 -2.66 -6.69
C TRP A 692 0.72 -3.01 -6.55
N PRO A 693 -0.01 -2.40 -5.60
CA PRO A 693 -1.37 -2.83 -5.25
C PRO A 693 -2.40 -2.45 -6.31
N ASP A 694 -2.12 -1.45 -7.13
CA ASP A 694 -3.05 -0.91 -8.13
C ASP A 694 -2.64 -1.30 -9.57
N SER A 695 -3.28 -0.66 -10.56
CA SER A 695 -2.91 -0.80 -11.96
C SER A 695 -1.49 -0.28 -12.24
N LEU A 696 -0.73 -1.06 -13.03
CA LEU A 696 0.58 -0.68 -13.56
C LEU A 696 0.50 0.54 -14.48
N LEU A 697 -0.60 0.68 -15.22
CA LEU A 697 -0.86 1.86 -16.04
C LEU A 697 -1.12 3.08 -15.16
N ALA A 698 -1.87 2.91 -14.07
CA ALA A 698 -2.10 3.99 -13.10
C ALA A 698 -0.78 4.45 -12.46
N HIS A 699 0.09 3.52 -12.07
CA HIS A 699 1.45 3.85 -11.63
C HIS A 699 2.21 4.64 -12.69
N TYR A 700 2.19 4.18 -13.95
CA TYR A 700 2.92 4.85 -15.01
C TYR A 700 2.43 6.29 -15.25
N LEU A 701 1.12 6.49 -15.25
CA LEU A 701 0.49 7.80 -15.42
C LEU A 701 0.81 8.75 -14.25
N ALA A 702 0.80 8.26 -13.01
CA ALA A 702 1.02 9.07 -11.82
C ALA A 702 2.50 9.38 -11.54
N PHE A 703 3.39 8.40 -11.76
CA PHE A 703 4.79 8.47 -11.36
C PHE A 703 5.73 8.15 -12.51
N GLY A 704 5.48 7.06 -13.24
CA GLY A 704 6.43 6.50 -14.20
C GLY A 704 6.84 7.46 -15.32
N MET A 705 5.91 8.27 -15.85
CA MET A 705 6.24 9.29 -16.85
C MET A 705 7.16 10.37 -16.30
N ALA A 706 6.91 10.87 -15.08
CA ALA A 706 7.72 11.90 -14.43
C ALA A 706 9.12 11.37 -14.04
N GLU A 707 9.20 10.09 -13.70
CA GLU A 707 10.45 9.37 -13.40
C GLU A 707 11.24 8.99 -14.65
N GLY A 708 10.71 9.25 -15.86
CA GLY A 708 11.35 8.88 -17.12
C GLY A 708 11.40 7.38 -17.38
N ARG A 709 10.50 6.60 -16.75
CA ARG A 709 10.40 5.16 -16.98
C ARG A 709 9.95 4.90 -18.40
N THR A 710 10.56 3.90 -19.03
CA THR A 710 10.06 3.33 -20.28
C THR A 710 8.83 2.47 -20.00
N ALA A 711 7.82 2.54 -20.87
CA ALA A 711 6.50 1.91 -20.70
C ALA A 711 6.19 0.77 -21.67
N ALA A 712 6.99 0.66 -22.74
CA ALA A 712 6.84 -0.35 -23.77
C ALA A 712 8.22 -0.61 -24.40
N PRO A 713 8.38 -1.75 -25.11
CA PRO A 713 9.57 -2.03 -25.90
C PRO A 713 9.90 -0.88 -26.86
N GLY A 714 11.15 -0.43 -26.83
CA GLY A 714 11.70 0.59 -27.71
C GLY A 714 12.57 0.00 -28.84
N PRO A 715 13.31 0.84 -29.57
CA PRO A 715 14.12 0.42 -30.73
C PRO A 715 15.36 -0.43 -30.36
N LEU A 716 15.66 -0.57 -29.07
CA LEU A 716 16.75 -1.41 -28.54
C LEU A 716 16.22 -2.66 -27.83
N ASP A 717 14.95 -3.00 -28.03
CA ASP A 717 14.32 -4.23 -27.56
C ASP A 717 14.17 -5.20 -28.74
N PHE A 718 15.12 -6.11 -28.90
CA PHE A 718 15.20 -6.98 -30.08
C PHE A 718 14.34 -8.24 -29.91
N GLN A 719 13.75 -8.69 -31.03
CA GLN A 719 12.96 -9.93 -31.10
C GLN A 719 13.50 -10.92 -32.14
N SER A 720 14.62 -10.59 -32.79
CA SER A 720 15.35 -11.49 -33.68
C SER A 720 16.86 -11.30 -33.57
N GLU A 721 17.61 -12.34 -33.93
CA GLU A 721 19.06 -12.28 -34.08
C GLU A 721 19.48 -11.27 -35.15
N THR A 722 18.68 -11.15 -36.22
CA THR A 722 18.96 -10.22 -37.34
C THR A 722 18.91 -8.77 -36.87
N GLU A 723 17.89 -8.39 -36.09
CA GLU A 723 17.79 -7.05 -35.50
C GLU A 723 18.99 -6.75 -34.58
N LEU A 724 19.34 -7.69 -33.70
CA LEU A 724 20.49 -7.56 -32.81
C LEU A 724 21.78 -7.34 -33.59
N ARG A 725 22.04 -8.16 -34.62
CA ARG A 725 23.26 -8.04 -35.44
C ARG A 725 23.32 -6.71 -36.18
N ASN A 726 22.20 -6.27 -36.75
CA ASN A 726 22.11 -4.98 -37.40
C ASN A 726 22.39 -3.84 -36.42
N ALA A 727 21.87 -3.92 -35.20
CA ALA A 727 22.12 -2.93 -34.16
C ALA A 727 23.59 -2.92 -33.68
N ILE A 728 24.22 -4.08 -33.50
CA ILE A 728 25.65 -4.18 -33.18
C ILE A 728 26.50 -3.56 -34.30
N ALA A 729 26.16 -3.82 -35.57
CA ALA A 729 26.87 -3.28 -36.73
C ALA A 729 26.63 -1.78 -36.94
N ALA A 730 25.44 -1.28 -36.59
CA ALA A 730 25.05 0.12 -36.77
C ALA A 730 25.45 1.03 -35.61
N ALA A 731 25.76 0.49 -34.42
CA ALA A 731 26.19 1.28 -33.28
C ALA A 731 27.43 2.12 -33.66
N ALA A 732 27.25 3.45 -33.65
CA ALA A 732 28.34 4.38 -33.94
C ALA A 732 29.51 4.09 -32.97
N PRO A 733 30.79 4.20 -33.39
CA PRO A 733 31.97 3.97 -32.55
C PRO A 733 32.07 5.01 -31.43
N SER A 734 31.16 4.97 -30.47
CA SER A 734 31.17 5.72 -29.22
C SER A 734 31.76 4.85 -28.13
N ARG A 735 32.28 5.48 -27.07
CA ARG A 735 32.76 4.77 -25.87
C ARG A 735 31.64 4.39 -24.91
N GLU A 736 30.40 4.77 -25.22
CA GLU A 736 29.26 4.62 -24.32
C GLU A 736 28.47 3.35 -24.67
N SER A 737 28.20 2.51 -23.66
CA SER A 737 27.29 1.38 -23.81
C SER A 737 25.85 1.87 -23.86
N LEU A 738 25.10 1.42 -24.87
CA LEU A 738 23.65 1.53 -24.85
C LEU A 738 23.09 0.33 -24.10
N GLN A 739 22.12 0.54 -23.22
CA GLN A 739 21.36 -0.57 -22.63
C GLN A 739 20.34 -1.04 -23.67
N ALA A 740 20.33 -2.34 -23.93
CA ALA A 740 19.43 -2.99 -24.87
C ALA A 740 18.89 -4.27 -24.24
N THR A 741 17.79 -4.78 -24.80
CA THR A 741 17.19 -6.04 -24.40
C THR A 741 17.02 -6.93 -25.63
N ILE A 742 16.92 -8.22 -25.39
CA ILE A 742 16.49 -9.16 -26.43
C ILE A 742 15.62 -10.23 -25.78
N ARG A 743 14.59 -10.64 -26.51
CA ARG A 743 13.72 -11.74 -26.13
C ARG A 743 13.67 -12.77 -27.26
N LEU A 744 13.99 -14.01 -26.93
CA LEU A 744 13.91 -15.14 -27.85
C LEU A 744 13.49 -16.43 -27.10
N PRO A 745 13.01 -17.45 -27.82
CA PRO A 745 12.86 -18.80 -27.28
C PRO A 745 14.19 -19.35 -26.76
N VAL A 746 14.15 -20.13 -25.68
CA VAL A 746 15.35 -20.81 -25.13
C VAL A 746 15.44 -22.24 -25.63
N THR A 747 16.66 -22.72 -25.89
CA THR A 747 16.94 -24.10 -26.32
C THR A 747 18.29 -24.60 -25.80
N GLY A 748 18.44 -25.92 -25.77
CA GLY A 748 19.72 -26.56 -25.49
C GLY A 748 20.55 -26.65 -26.77
N LEU A 749 21.86 -26.57 -26.63
CA LEU A 749 22.81 -26.65 -27.74
C LEU A 749 22.69 -27.98 -28.49
N ARG A 750 22.48 -29.09 -27.77
CA ARG A 750 22.25 -30.41 -28.36
C ARG A 750 21.00 -30.43 -29.26
N SER A 751 19.90 -29.87 -28.77
CA SER A 751 18.64 -29.79 -29.52
C SER A 751 18.75 -28.90 -30.74
N LEU A 752 19.40 -27.73 -30.60
CA LEU A 752 19.65 -26.83 -31.72
C LEU A 752 20.52 -27.50 -32.79
N ARG A 753 21.57 -28.22 -32.39
CA ARG A 753 22.38 -29.03 -33.29
C ARG A 753 21.53 -30.07 -34.02
N ASP A 754 20.72 -30.84 -33.30
CA ASP A 754 19.90 -31.89 -33.92
C ASP A 754 18.94 -31.34 -34.97
N ALA A 755 18.44 -30.12 -34.78
CA ALA A 755 17.68 -29.38 -35.80
C ALA A 755 18.56 -28.82 -36.94
N ALA A 756 19.83 -28.50 -36.66
CA ALA A 756 20.76 -27.88 -37.60
C ALA A 756 21.57 -28.87 -38.46
N GLY A 757 21.63 -30.15 -38.07
CA GLY A 757 22.41 -31.19 -38.75
C GLY A 757 23.92 -30.87 -38.75
N ASP A 758 24.55 -31.04 -39.91
CA ASP A 758 26.01 -30.86 -40.09
C ASP A 758 26.50 -29.41 -39.92
N ALA A 759 25.60 -28.43 -39.76
CA ALA A 759 25.97 -27.03 -39.59
C ALA A 759 26.70 -26.76 -38.26
N TYR A 760 26.45 -27.55 -37.21
CA TYR A 760 27.10 -27.43 -35.90
C TYR A 760 27.80 -28.74 -35.50
N PRO A 761 28.95 -29.08 -36.11
CA PRO A 761 29.57 -30.37 -35.91
C PRO A 761 30.09 -30.55 -34.46
N ILE A 762 30.00 -31.78 -33.96
CA ILE A 762 30.63 -32.19 -32.70
C ILE A 762 32.08 -32.57 -32.99
N VAL A 763 33.02 -31.87 -32.36
CA VAL A 763 34.46 -32.12 -32.52
C VAL A 763 34.92 -33.28 -31.64
N LEU A 764 34.33 -33.39 -30.45
CA LEU A 764 34.56 -34.46 -29.49
C LEU A 764 33.24 -34.83 -28.84
N GLN A 765 32.97 -36.12 -28.66
CA GLN A 765 31.92 -36.61 -27.78
C GLN A 765 32.45 -37.77 -26.93
N ASP A 766 32.18 -37.69 -25.62
CA ASP A 766 32.49 -38.78 -24.70
C ASP A 766 31.72 -40.05 -25.07
N ARG A 767 32.33 -41.20 -24.80
CA ARG A 767 31.71 -42.52 -25.02
C ARG A 767 30.80 -42.95 -23.86
N ALA A 768 30.99 -42.37 -22.69
CA ALA A 768 30.24 -42.66 -21.48
C ALA A 768 30.09 -41.39 -20.63
N GLN A 769 29.03 -41.33 -19.82
CA GLN A 769 28.80 -40.20 -18.93
C GLN A 769 29.75 -40.26 -17.74
N GLN A 770 30.40 -39.15 -17.42
CA GLN A 770 31.32 -39.01 -16.28
C GLN A 770 30.74 -38.19 -15.12
N ALA A 771 29.57 -37.59 -15.30
CA ALA A 771 28.92 -36.77 -14.30
C ALA A 771 28.41 -37.62 -13.11
N GLU A 772 28.80 -37.22 -11.89
CA GLU A 772 28.38 -37.83 -10.62
C GLU A 772 27.41 -36.91 -9.87
N GLY A 773 26.48 -37.48 -9.08
CA GLY A 773 25.58 -36.72 -8.19
C GLY A 773 24.09 -36.78 -8.53
N VAL A 774 23.75 -37.22 -9.74
CA VAL A 774 22.36 -37.35 -10.21
C VAL A 774 21.95 -38.82 -10.29
N THR A 775 20.77 -39.17 -9.76
CA THR A 775 20.30 -40.57 -9.66
C THR A 775 19.25 -40.96 -10.71
N ARG A 776 18.57 -39.99 -11.33
CA ARG A 776 17.66 -40.18 -12.47
C ARG A 776 17.75 -38.97 -13.39
N ILE A 777 18.12 -39.20 -14.65
CA ILE A 777 18.42 -38.13 -15.63
C ILE A 777 17.27 -38.04 -16.63
N LYS A 778 16.72 -36.83 -16.81
CA LYS A 778 15.68 -36.53 -17.82
C LYS A 778 16.28 -36.34 -19.24
N SER A 779 17.52 -35.83 -19.37
CA SER A 779 18.26 -35.66 -20.65
C SER A 779 19.57 -34.86 -20.51
N PHE A 780 19.71 -34.03 -19.48
CA PHE A 780 20.88 -33.19 -19.15
C PHE A 780 21.65 -33.76 -17.95
N PRO A 781 23.01 -33.79 -17.95
CA PRO A 781 23.92 -33.25 -18.97
C PRO A 781 24.07 -34.10 -20.23
N GLY A 782 23.63 -35.36 -20.20
CA GLY A 782 23.95 -36.32 -21.27
C GLY A 782 25.45 -36.60 -21.38
N LEU A 783 25.91 -37.00 -22.57
CA LEU A 783 27.34 -37.19 -22.84
C LEU A 783 28.03 -35.85 -23.04
N ALA A 784 29.22 -35.67 -22.43
CA ALA A 784 30.06 -34.50 -22.62
C ALA A 784 30.51 -34.37 -24.09
N TYR A 785 30.58 -33.15 -24.60
CA TYR A 785 30.95 -32.89 -25.97
C TYR A 785 31.52 -31.47 -26.17
N VAL A 786 32.22 -31.27 -27.28
CA VAL A 786 32.62 -29.94 -27.76
C VAL A 786 31.97 -29.71 -29.12
N ALA A 787 31.10 -28.71 -29.22
CA ALA A 787 30.46 -28.33 -30.48
C ALA A 787 31.13 -27.11 -31.10
N LYS A 788 31.19 -27.08 -32.43
CA LYS A 788 31.55 -25.89 -33.20
C LYS A 788 30.27 -25.19 -33.67
N LEU A 789 30.12 -23.91 -33.37
CA LEU A 789 29.05 -23.07 -33.90
C LEU A 789 29.65 -21.96 -34.74
N ASP A 790 29.11 -21.77 -35.94
CA ASP A 790 29.46 -20.65 -36.79
C ASP A 790 28.41 -19.54 -36.67
N HIS A 791 28.87 -18.29 -36.65
CA HIS A 791 28.07 -17.08 -36.50
C HIS A 791 27.16 -17.09 -35.27
N ALA A 792 27.75 -17.16 -34.07
CA ALA A 792 27.02 -16.98 -32.81
C ALA A 792 27.17 -15.55 -32.28
N VAL A 793 26.28 -15.11 -31.41
CA VAL A 793 26.48 -13.91 -30.57
C VAL A 793 26.57 -14.37 -29.11
N LEU A 794 27.68 -14.06 -28.44
CA LEU A 794 27.89 -14.44 -27.05
C LEU A 794 27.52 -13.29 -26.12
N LEU A 795 26.82 -13.60 -25.02
CA LEU A 795 26.69 -12.68 -23.88
C LEU A 795 27.87 -12.89 -22.94
N ALA A 796 28.83 -11.96 -23.00
CA ALA A 796 30.05 -12.07 -22.23
C ALA A 796 29.79 -12.12 -20.71
N GLY A 797 30.57 -12.95 -20.01
CA GLY A 797 30.37 -13.22 -18.58
C GLY A 797 29.29 -14.26 -18.26
N THR A 798 28.75 -14.94 -19.28
CA THR A 798 27.73 -15.98 -19.10
C THR A 798 27.95 -17.14 -20.07
N ARG A 799 27.17 -18.21 -19.94
CA ARG A 799 27.09 -19.29 -20.93
C ARG A 799 26.06 -19.03 -22.02
N TYR A 800 25.26 -17.96 -21.91
CA TYR A 800 24.23 -17.63 -22.90
C TYR A 800 24.85 -17.26 -24.24
N MET A 801 24.30 -17.86 -25.29
CA MET A 801 24.63 -17.56 -26.68
C MET A 801 23.35 -17.37 -27.48
N ILE A 802 23.42 -16.68 -28.60
CA ILE A 802 22.32 -16.53 -29.55
C ILE A 802 22.78 -17.10 -30.89
N ALA A 803 21.97 -18.00 -31.45
CA ALA A 803 22.08 -18.42 -32.85
C ALA A 803 20.75 -18.99 -33.34
N ARG A 804 20.42 -18.74 -34.61
CA ARG A 804 19.18 -19.17 -35.29
C ARG A 804 17.91 -18.73 -34.54
N ASP A 805 17.87 -17.47 -34.11
CA ASP A 805 16.75 -16.88 -33.36
C ASP A 805 16.40 -17.64 -32.06
N HIS A 806 17.38 -18.30 -31.45
CA HIS A 806 17.23 -18.92 -30.14
C HIS A 806 18.33 -18.46 -29.19
N ILE A 807 17.95 -18.32 -27.91
CA ILE A 807 18.88 -18.28 -26.79
C ILE A 807 19.30 -19.70 -26.47
N ILE A 808 20.60 -19.95 -26.48
CA ILE A 808 21.21 -21.24 -26.19
C ILE A 808 21.74 -21.23 -24.77
N HIS A 809 21.18 -22.10 -23.92
CA HIS A 809 21.68 -22.37 -22.58
C HIS A 809 21.16 -23.74 -22.10
N ASP A 810 22.06 -24.73 -21.96
CA ASP A 810 21.67 -26.13 -21.73
C ASP A 810 20.88 -26.34 -20.42
N GLU A 811 21.38 -25.81 -19.29
CA GLU A 811 20.69 -25.93 -17.99
C GLU A 811 19.30 -25.27 -17.98
N VAL A 812 19.19 -24.04 -18.51
CA VAL A 812 17.93 -23.28 -18.55
C VAL A 812 16.90 -23.98 -19.43
N ALA A 813 17.31 -24.48 -20.59
CA ALA A 813 16.44 -25.23 -21.48
C ALA A 813 15.98 -26.56 -20.85
N ALA A 814 16.88 -27.26 -20.14
CA ALA A 814 16.56 -28.53 -19.49
C ALA A 814 15.55 -28.38 -18.35
N TYR A 815 15.53 -27.22 -17.68
CA TYR A 815 14.68 -26.94 -16.52
C TYR A 815 13.70 -25.78 -16.76
N GLN A 816 13.39 -25.47 -18.02
CA GLN A 816 12.50 -24.37 -18.38
C GLN A 816 11.11 -24.52 -17.74
N ASP A 817 10.62 -25.76 -17.63
CA ASP A 817 9.29 -26.08 -17.10
C ASP A 817 9.30 -26.33 -15.58
N GLU A 818 10.45 -26.22 -14.90
CA GLU A 818 10.60 -26.45 -13.47
C GLU A 818 10.59 -25.09 -12.73
N PRO A 819 9.48 -24.68 -12.07
CA PRO A 819 9.35 -23.33 -11.51
C PRO A 819 10.36 -23.03 -10.40
N ALA A 820 10.84 -24.08 -9.73
CA ALA A 820 11.83 -23.99 -8.66
C ALA A 820 13.28 -23.79 -9.17
N ALA A 821 13.54 -23.95 -10.47
CA ALA A 821 14.83 -23.63 -11.08
C ALA A 821 14.93 -22.13 -11.39
N ALA A 822 15.91 -21.47 -10.77
CA ALA A 822 16.19 -20.06 -10.98
C ALA A 822 17.11 -19.79 -12.18
N LEU A 823 16.99 -18.59 -12.76
CA LEU A 823 17.95 -18.08 -13.74
C LEU A 823 19.17 -17.50 -13.03
N LYS A 824 20.37 -17.89 -13.47
CA LYS A 824 21.65 -17.47 -12.88
C LYS A 824 22.10 -16.07 -13.29
N TYR A 825 21.63 -15.59 -14.45
CA TYR A 825 21.93 -14.24 -14.90
C TYR A 825 20.93 -13.25 -14.30
N TYR A 826 21.41 -12.36 -13.43
CA TYR A 826 20.55 -11.45 -12.66
C TYR A 826 19.75 -10.44 -13.49
N ARG A 827 20.13 -10.24 -14.77
CA ARG A 827 19.39 -9.42 -15.74
C ARG A 827 18.58 -10.24 -16.73
N ALA A 828 18.40 -11.53 -16.49
CA ALA A 828 17.48 -12.36 -17.25
C ALA A 828 16.18 -12.58 -16.47
N ALA A 829 15.07 -12.67 -17.17
CA ALA A 829 13.91 -13.36 -16.64
C ALA A 829 13.12 -14.10 -17.72
N PHE A 830 12.21 -14.95 -17.25
CA PHE A 830 11.32 -15.70 -18.12
C PHE A 830 10.19 -14.83 -18.64
N TRP A 831 9.73 -15.12 -19.85
CA TRP A 831 8.59 -14.49 -20.50
C TRP A 831 7.66 -15.54 -21.12
N ASN A 832 6.40 -15.17 -21.36
CA ASN A 832 5.40 -16.01 -22.05
C ASN A 832 5.31 -17.43 -21.46
N ASN A 833 5.00 -17.52 -20.16
CA ASN A 833 4.95 -18.77 -19.41
C ASN A 833 6.26 -19.60 -19.51
N ARG A 834 7.41 -18.92 -19.40
CA ARG A 834 8.76 -19.52 -19.42
C ARG A 834 9.18 -20.12 -20.77
N LYS A 835 8.45 -19.84 -21.86
CA LYS A 835 8.82 -20.25 -23.24
C LYS A 835 9.94 -19.41 -23.83
N GLU A 836 10.03 -18.15 -23.41
CA GLU A 836 11.04 -17.20 -23.86
C GLU A 836 11.87 -16.75 -22.66
N VAL A 837 13.13 -16.43 -22.93
CA VAL A 837 13.99 -15.74 -21.99
C VAL A 837 14.24 -14.36 -22.56
N PHE A 838 14.14 -13.34 -21.70
CA PHE A 838 14.66 -12.02 -22.02
C PHE A 838 15.89 -11.76 -21.17
N PHE A 839 16.81 -10.95 -21.67
CA PHE A 839 17.86 -10.39 -20.84
C PHE A 839 18.27 -8.98 -21.26
N ASP A 840 18.66 -8.18 -20.27
CA ASP A 840 19.28 -6.87 -20.48
C ASP A 840 20.78 -7.02 -20.70
N PHE A 841 21.33 -6.27 -21.66
CA PHE A 841 22.75 -6.26 -21.97
C PHE A 841 23.23 -4.88 -22.44
N ALA A 842 24.54 -4.72 -22.45
CA ALA A 842 25.23 -3.58 -23.04
C ALA A 842 25.48 -3.84 -24.54
N LEU A 843 24.96 -2.96 -25.37
CA LEU A 843 25.26 -2.87 -26.79
C LEU A 843 26.45 -1.93 -26.99
N ARG A 844 27.50 -2.42 -27.64
CA ARG A 844 28.69 -1.64 -28.00
C ARG A 844 29.15 -1.93 -29.42
N PRO A 845 29.77 -0.96 -30.09
CA PRO A 845 30.53 -1.20 -31.30
C PRO A 845 31.70 -2.12 -30.95
N ASN A 846 31.63 -3.37 -31.39
CA ASN A 846 32.67 -4.37 -31.16
C ASN A 846 33.05 -4.98 -32.51
N GLN A 847 34.34 -5.22 -32.71
CA GLN A 847 34.77 -6.04 -33.84
C GLN A 847 34.31 -7.48 -33.63
N GLU A 848 33.83 -8.11 -34.70
CA GLU A 848 33.55 -9.54 -34.70
C GLU A 848 34.80 -10.31 -34.28
N ILE A 849 34.65 -11.19 -33.30
CA ILE A 849 35.72 -12.08 -32.86
C ILE A 849 35.81 -13.22 -33.87
N ALA A 850 36.99 -13.42 -34.45
CA ALA A 850 37.18 -14.43 -35.49
C ALA A 850 36.94 -15.86 -34.98
N THR A 851 37.48 -16.21 -33.81
CA THR A 851 37.29 -17.54 -33.23
C THR A 851 37.62 -17.57 -31.73
N GLY A 852 37.11 -18.57 -31.00
CA GLY A 852 37.54 -18.87 -29.63
C GLY A 852 36.77 -20.01 -28.97
N ILE A 853 37.27 -20.45 -27.83
CA ILE A 853 36.66 -21.47 -26.97
C ILE A 853 35.96 -20.78 -25.81
N ASN A 854 34.65 -20.99 -25.65
CA ASN A 854 33.88 -20.31 -24.61
C ASN A 854 34.06 -20.98 -23.23
N LEU A 855 34.74 -20.30 -22.31
CA LEU A 855 34.89 -20.71 -20.91
C LEU A 855 34.15 -19.77 -19.93
N MET A 856 33.34 -18.83 -20.43
CA MET A 856 32.59 -17.91 -19.58
C MET A 856 31.50 -18.62 -18.77
N HIS A 857 31.12 -18.03 -17.63
CA HIS A 857 30.12 -18.57 -16.70
C HIS A 857 29.46 -17.43 -15.89
N GLU A 858 28.17 -17.54 -15.56
CA GLU A 858 27.41 -16.48 -14.85
C GLU A 858 28.03 -16.11 -13.50
N TYR A 859 28.77 -17.06 -12.91
CA TYR A 859 29.47 -16.92 -11.64
C TYR A 859 31.00 -17.01 -11.80
N SER A 860 31.58 -16.50 -12.89
CA SER A 860 33.02 -16.57 -13.19
C SER A 860 33.95 -16.06 -12.07
N ASN A 861 33.48 -15.16 -11.19
CA ASN A 861 34.24 -14.69 -10.02
C ASN A 861 33.95 -15.42 -8.71
N ASN A 862 33.07 -16.42 -8.72
CA ASN A 862 32.87 -17.28 -7.57
C ASN A 862 33.86 -18.46 -7.62
N TYR A 863 34.68 -18.58 -6.58
CA TYR A 863 35.75 -19.56 -6.53
C TYR A 863 35.28 -21.01 -6.70
N PHE A 864 34.13 -21.37 -6.12
CA PHE A 864 33.55 -22.71 -6.29
C PHE A 864 33.19 -22.98 -7.75
N HIS A 865 32.41 -22.08 -8.37
CA HIS A 865 31.95 -22.25 -9.75
C HIS A 865 33.12 -22.21 -10.75
N PHE A 866 34.15 -21.42 -10.48
CA PHE A 866 35.34 -21.40 -11.33
C PHE A 866 36.07 -22.75 -11.32
N VAL A 867 36.33 -23.30 -10.12
CA VAL A 867 37.00 -24.61 -9.98
C VAL A 867 36.13 -25.75 -10.48
N ALA A 868 34.84 -25.76 -10.15
CA ALA A 868 33.95 -26.88 -10.41
C ALA A 868 33.31 -26.86 -11.80
N GLU A 869 33.03 -25.69 -12.39
CA GLU A 869 32.28 -25.56 -13.67
C GLU A 869 33.08 -24.91 -14.80
N THR A 870 34.16 -24.16 -14.51
CA THR A 870 34.98 -23.51 -15.56
C THR A 870 36.20 -24.36 -15.94
N LEU A 871 37.03 -24.74 -14.96
CA LEU A 871 38.23 -25.53 -15.21
C LEU A 871 38.00 -26.90 -15.89
N PRO A 872 36.98 -27.70 -15.56
CA PRO A 872 36.78 -28.97 -16.27
C PRO A 872 36.32 -28.78 -17.72
N ARG A 873 35.69 -27.65 -18.08
CA ARG A 873 35.40 -27.31 -19.49
C ARG A 873 36.67 -26.95 -20.27
N LEU A 874 37.67 -26.37 -19.62
CA LEU A 874 39.01 -26.20 -20.19
C LEU A 874 39.64 -27.55 -20.48
N VAL A 875 39.61 -28.49 -19.53
CA VAL A 875 40.12 -29.86 -19.74
C VAL A 875 39.42 -30.55 -20.89
N LEU A 876 38.08 -30.45 -20.96
CA LEU A 876 37.30 -31.01 -22.07
C LEU A 876 37.69 -30.40 -23.43
N ALA A 877 37.99 -29.10 -23.48
CA ALA A 877 38.45 -28.45 -24.70
C ALA A 877 39.82 -28.95 -25.16
N ASP A 878 40.75 -29.21 -24.23
CA ASP A 878 42.06 -29.79 -24.55
C ASP A 878 41.93 -31.26 -25.00
N GLU A 879 41.05 -32.05 -24.37
CA GLU A 879 40.77 -33.43 -24.77
C GLU A 879 40.20 -33.53 -26.19
N ALA A 880 39.53 -32.48 -26.66
CA ALA A 880 39.01 -32.41 -28.03
C ALA A 880 40.10 -32.21 -29.09
N GLY A 881 41.36 -31.98 -28.70
CA GLY A 881 42.48 -31.84 -29.63
C GLY A 881 42.37 -30.61 -30.53
N LEU A 882 41.75 -29.53 -30.03
CA LEU A 882 41.62 -28.27 -30.76
C LEU A 882 43.00 -27.65 -31.05
N PRO A 883 43.18 -26.81 -32.09
CA PRO A 883 44.45 -26.11 -32.33
C PRO A 883 44.85 -25.17 -31.18
N ASP A 884 46.11 -25.20 -30.72
CA ASP A 884 46.59 -24.45 -29.54
C ASP A 884 46.64 -22.92 -29.70
N ASP A 885 46.51 -22.42 -30.93
CA ASP A 885 46.38 -20.99 -31.22
C ASP A 885 44.95 -20.45 -31.02
N LEU A 886 43.96 -21.33 -30.84
CA LEU A 886 42.60 -20.92 -30.52
C LEU A 886 42.52 -20.34 -29.10
N PRO A 887 42.04 -19.08 -28.96
CA PRO A 887 42.01 -18.43 -27.67
C PRO A 887 40.86 -18.92 -26.78
N PHE A 888 41.08 -18.93 -25.47
CA PHE A 888 39.99 -19.00 -24.50
C PHE A 888 39.28 -17.66 -24.39
N LEU A 889 37.96 -17.67 -24.55
CA LEU A 889 37.09 -16.52 -24.30
C LEU A 889 36.70 -16.53 -22.82
N VAL A 890 37.06 -15.48 -22.10
CA VAL A 890 36.85 -15.36 -20.65
C VAL A 890 36.34 -13.98 -20.28
N GLU A 891 35.69 -13.90 -19.11
CA GLU A 891 35.29 -12.65 -18.46
C GLU A 891 36.51 -11.74 -18.22
N ARG A 892 36.38 -10.43 -18.48
CA ARG A 892 37.48 -9.47 -18.37
C ARG A 892 37.91 -9.21 -16.93
N GLN A 893 36.96 -9.17 -16.01
CA GLN A 893 37.20 -8.78 -14.62
C GLN A 893 37.33 -9.99 -13.69
N LEU A 894 38.15 -10.97 -14.05
CA LEU A 894 38.43 -12.12 -13.18
C LEU A 894 39.32 -11.72 -12.00
N HIS A 895 38.98 -12.25 -10.82
CA HIS A 895 39.81 -12.17 -9.63
C HIS A 895 41.19 -12.80 -9.88
N GLU A 896 42.25 -12.27 -9.25
CA GLU A 896 43.64 -12.69 -9.48
C GLU A 896 43.86 -14.20 -9.29
N ASN A 897 43.25 -14.80 -8.26
CA ASN A 897 43.35 -16.24 -8.02
C ASN A 897 42.71 -17.08 -9.15
N MET A 898 41.66 -16.57 -9.80
CA MET A 898 40.97 -17.25 -10.89
C MET A 898 41.79 -17.13 -12.18
N LEU A 899 42.43 -15.99 -12.41
CA LEU A 899 43.41 -15.81 -13.49
C LEU A 899 44.59 -16.78 -13.34
N LYS A 900 45.14 -16.92 -12.13
CA LYS A 900 46.22 -17.88 -11.85
C LYS A 900 45.78 -19.33 -12.04
N LEU A 901 44.57 -19.68 -11.58
CA LEU A 901 44.01 -21.02 -11.83
C LEU A 901 43.87 -21.32 -13.33
N LEU A 902 43.38 -20.34 -14.11
CA LEU A 902 43.29 -20.46 -15.56
C LEU A 902 44.68 -20.65 -16.19
N GLU A 903 45.65 -19.82 -15.80
CA GLU A 903 47.04 -19.91 -16.28
C GLU A 903 47.66 -21.27 -15.97
N TYR A 904 47.49 -21.78 -14.74
CA TYR A 904 48.10 -23.04 -14.33
C TYR A 904 47.43 -24.26 -14.96
N ALA A 905 46.11 -24.22 -15.17
CA ALA A 905 45.36 -25.29 -15.83
C ALA A 905 45.54 -25.30 -17.36
N ASN A 906 45.84 -24.15 -17.97
CA ASN A 906 46.10 -23.98 -19.41
C ASN A 906 47.50 -24.50 -19.79
N THR A 907 47.66 -25.82 -19.80
CA THR A 907 48.90 -26.50 -20.18
C THR A 907 49.24 -26.35 -21.66
N SER A 908 48.23 -26.10 -22.50
CA SER A 908 48.37 -25.86 -23.94
C SER A 908 48.89 -24.45 -24.25
N THR A 909 49.03 -23.59 -23.24
CA THR A 909 49.50 -22.19 -23.35
C THR A 909 48.70 -21.34 -24.35
N ARG A 910 47.42 -21.70 -24.52
CA ARG A 910 46.48 -21.01 -25.43
C ARG A 910 46.37 -19.53 -25.08
N PRO A 911 46.24 -18.63 -26.06
CA PRO A 911 45.95 -17.22 -25.78
C PRO A 911 44.62 -17.06 -25.03
N VAL A 912 44.45 -15.94 -24.32
CA VAL A 912 43.21 -15.62 -23.58
C VAL A 912 42.68 -14.29 -24.08
N LEU A 913 41.40 -14.27 -24.49
CA LEU A 913 40.68 -13.06 -24.90
C LEU A 913 39.66 -12.67 -23.82
N PHE A 914 39.84 -11.46 -23.30
CA PHE A 914 39.04 -10.91 -22.20
C PHE A 914 37.86 -10.08 -22.70
N LEU A 915 36.65 -10.58 -22.46
CA LEU A 915 35.38 -9.97 -22.87
C LEU A 915 34.69 -9.28 -21.69
N GLU A 916 34.11 -8.12 -21.95
CA GLU A 916 33.45 -7.33 -20.91
C GLU A 916 32.07 -7.90 -20.53
N SER A 917 31.87 -8.23 -19.24
CA SER A 917 30.61 -8.76 -18.71
C SER A 917 29.36 -8.02 -19.19
N GLY A 918 28.31 -8.77 -19.49
CA GLY A 918 27.02 -8.24 -19.89
C GLY A 918 27.01 -7.54 -21.24
N THR A 919 28.06 -7.69 -22.06
CA THR A 919 28.15 -7.12 -23.42
C THR A 919 28.00 -8.22 -24.47
N MET A 920 27.32 -7.91 -25.58
CA MET A 920 27.18 -8.83 -26.71
C MET A 920 28.39 -8.77 -27.66
N TYR A 921 28.92 -9.94 -28.01
CA TYR A 921 30.03 -10.08 -28.97
C TYR A 921 29.64 -11.04 -30.10
N PRO A 922 29.58 -10.57 -31.36
CA PRO A 922 29.53 -11.47 -32.51
C PRO A 922 30.81 -12.29 -32.60
N VAL A 923 30.67 -13.61 -32.71
CA VAL A 923 31.79 -14.54 -32.87
C VAL A 923 31.55 -15.39 -34.12
N ARG A 924 32.50 -15.35 -35.05
CA ARG A 924 32.37 -16.05 -36.33
C ARG A 924 32.43 -17.56 -36.16
N THR A 925 33.30 -18.07 -35.31
CA THR A 925 33.36 -19.49 -34.95
C THR A 925 33.60 -19.63 -33.45
N VAL A 926 32.68 -20.24 -32.73
CA VAL A 926 32.85 -20.55 -31.31
C VAL A 926 32.89 -22.05 -31.09
N TYR A 927 33.85 -22.49 -30.29
CA TYR A 927 33.89 -23.85 -29.76
C TYR A 927 33.28 -23.83 -28.36
N GLN A 928 32.19 -24.55 -28.19
CA GLN A 928 31.45 -24.63 -26.93
C GLN A 928 31.64 -26.01 -26.31
N PRO A 929 32.47 -26.13 -25.26
CA PRO A 929 32.44 -27.28 -24.37
C PRO A 929 31.09 -27.31 -23.65
N SER A 930 30.44 -28.47 -23.63
CA SER A 930 29.19 -28.69 -22.91
C SER A 930 29.36 -28.56 -21.41
N ASP A 931 28.26 -28.38 -20.69
CA ASP A 931 28.26 -28.43 -19.23
C ASP A 931 28.60 -29.85 -18.73
N VAL A 932 29.82 -30.02 -18.20
CA VAL A 932 30.28 -31.27 -17.57
C VAL A 932 30.05 -31.28 -16.06
N THR A 933 29.90 -30.10 -15.48
CA THR A 933 29.43 -29.87 -14.12
C THR A 933 28.33 -28.82 -14.20
N SER A 934 27.28 -28.97 -13.40
CA SER A 934 26.23 -27.96 -13.26
C SER A 934 25.68 -27.97 -11.84
N VAL A 935 25.58 -26.79 -11.22
CA VAL A 935 24.91 -26.61 -9.92
C VAL A 935 23.63 -25.80 -10.10
N VAL A 936 22.49 -26.45 -9.96
CA VAL A 936 21.17 -25.83 -10.16
C VAL A 936 20.78 -24.97 -8.96
N ASP A 937 20.40 -23.72 -9.20
CA ASP A 937 19.92 -22.80 -8.17
C ASP A 937 18.46 -23.11 -7.81
N ALA A 938 18.29 -23.99 -6.83
CA ALA A 938 17.01 -24.49 -6.32
C ALA A 938 16.71 -23.92 -4.93
N TYR A 939 16.53 -22.60 -4.82
CA TYR A 939 16.48 -21.95 -3.50
C TYR A 939 15.32 -22.41 -2.62
N ASN A 940 14.19 -22.81 -3.21
CA ASN A 940 13.02 -23.36 -2.51
C ASN A 940 13.10 -24.89 -2.29
N GLY A 941 14.19 -25.53 -2.74
CA GLY A 941 14.44 -26.95 -2.55
C GLY A 941 13.68 -27.83 -3.55
N GLY A 942 13.25 -29.00 -3.10
CA GLY A 942 12.49 -29.95 -3.91
C GLY A 942 13.36 -30.85 -4.81
N PRO A 943 12.73 -31.64 -5.71
CA PRO A 943 13.43 -32.63 -6.53
C PRO A 943 14.52 -32.05 -7.41
N ILE A 944 14.35 -30.79 -7.84
CA ILE A 944 15.30 -30.06 -8.68
C ILE A 944 16.64 -29.79 -7.97
N ALA A 945 16.64 -29.66 -6.63
CA ALA A 945 17.87 -29.49 -5.85
C ALA A 945 18.79 -30.73 -5.87
N ARG A 946 18.31 -31.87 -6.37
CA ARG A 946 19.08 -33.11 -6.55
C ARG A 946 19.49 -33.35 -8.01
N GLN A 947 19.45 -32.30 -8.84
CA GLN A 947 19.79 -32.36 -10.25
C GLN A 947 21.18 -31.76 -10.56
N SER A 948 21.92 -31.35 -9.53
CA SER A 948 23.30 -30.88 -9.69
C SER A 948 24.28 -32.06 -9.76
N PHE A 949 25.32 -31.91 -10.57
CA PHE A 949 26.30 -32.95 -10.84
C PHE A 949 27.69 -32.37 -11.08
N LEU A 950 28.73 -33.16 -10.80
CA LEU A 950 30.14 -32.82 -11.00
C LEU A 950 30.83 -33.88 -11.86
N ASP A 951 31.69 -33.46 -12.79
CA ASP A 951 32.69 -34.32 -13.41
C ASP A 951 33.95 -34.37 -12.54
N VAL A 952 33.96 -35.26 -11.55
CA VAL A 952 35.05 -35.40 -10.58
C VAL A 952 36.39 -35.69 -11.27
N GLY A 953 36.38 -36.44 -12.37
CA GLY A 953 37.58 -36.82 -13.12
C GLY A 953 38.26 -35.62 -13.80
N ARG A 954 37.48 -34.80 -14.52
CA ARG A 954 38.00 -33.59 -15.17
C ARG A 954 38.36 -32.50 -14.17
N ILE A 955 37.60 -32.36 -13.08
CA ILE A 955 38.00 -31.44 -11.99
C ILE A 955 39.35 -31.89 -11.43
N ARG A 956 39.55 -33.18 -11.10
CA ARG A 956 40.84 -33.70 -10.63
C ARG A 956 41.97 -33.42 -11.62
N THR A 957 41.74 -33.66 -12.90
CA THR A 957 42.74 -33.39 -13.95
C THR A 957 43.15 -31.92 -13.97
N ALA A 958 42.20 -30.98 -13.89
CA ALA A 958 42.52 -29.55 -13.83
C ALA A 958 43.30 -29.19 -12.57
N ILE A 959 42.90 -29.74 -11.43
CA ILE A 959 43.55 -29.53 -10.13
C ILE A 959 44.98 -30.08 -10.13
N ASP A 960 45.23 -31.24 -10.72
CA ASP A 960 46.56 -31.83 -10.83
C ASP A 960 47.50 -30.99 -11.69
N ARG A 961 47.00 -30.42 -12.80
CA ARG A 961 47.76 -29.44 -13.61
C ARG A 961 48.16 -28.21 -12.78
N CYS A 962 47.25 -27.69 -11.96
CA CYS A 962 47.54 -26.59 -11.05
C CYS A 962 48.57 -27.00 -9.98
N LYS A 963 48.40 -28.15 -9.34
CA LYS A 963 49.31 -28.67 -8.30
C LYS A 963 50.72 -28.89 -8.85
N ALA A 964 50.86 -29.33 -10.10
CA ALA A 964 52.15 -29.61 -10.75
C ALA A 964 53.05 -28.37 -10.89
N ARG A 965 52.49 -27.15 -10.84
CA ARG A 965 53.28 -25.91 -10.82
C ARG A 965 53.98 -25.65 -9.48
N PHE A 966 53.63 -26.40 -8.43
CA PHE A 966 54.17 -26.24 -7.08
C PHE A 966 55.02 -27.45 -6.69
N PRO A 967 56.34 -27.30 -6.50
CA PRO A 967 57.19 -28.41 -6.06
C PRO A 967 56.70 -28.96 -4.71
N ILE A 968 56.64 -30.29 -4.62
CA ILE A 968 56.29 -31.00 -3.38
C ILE A 968 57.37 -30.70 -2.34
N LYS A 969 57.03 -29.98 -1.28
CA LYS A 969 57.92 -29.85 -0.11
C LYS A 969 57.90 -31.15 0.70
N ALA A 970 58.99 -31.45 1.40
CA ALA A 970 59.05 -32.55 2.37
C ALA A 970 57.81 -32.52 3.28
N PRO A 971 57.25 -33.67 3.70
CA PRO A 971 55.99 -33.73 4.43
C PRO A 971 56.01 -32.76 5.62
N GLY A 972 55.20 -31.71 5.50
CA GLY A 972 55.06 -30.68 6.51
C GLY A 972 54.31 -31.21 7.72
N ARG A 973 54.33 -30.43 8.81
CA ARG A 973 53.49 -30.68 9.97
C ARG A 973 52.02 -30.76 9.52
N LYS A 974 51.35 -31.85 9.83
CA LYS A 974 49.90 -32.03 9.63
C LYS A 974 49.13 -31.00 10.46
N ARG A 975 48.32 -30.17 9.79
CA ARG A 975 47.65 -28.98 10.35
C ARG A 975 46.19 -29.26 10.68
N LYS A 976 45.70 -28.68 11.76
CA LYS A 976 44.27 -28.64 12.11
C LYS A 976 43.76 -27.25 11.77
N ILE A 977 42.79 -27.15 10.87
CA ILE A 977 42.38 -25.85 10.29
C ILE A 977 40.88 -25.64 10.50
N TYR A 978 40.52 -24.44 10.97
CA TYR A 978 39.17 -23.92 10.88
C TYR A 978 39.13 -22.83 9.80
N ALA A 979 38.47 -23.10 8.68
CA ALA A 979 38.31 -22.13 7.58
C ALA A 979 36.98 -21.38 7.76
N GLY A 980 36.99 -20.35 8.60
CA GLY A 980 35.83 -19.54 8.93
C GLY A 980 35.40 -18.60 7.79
N ARG A 981 34.24 -17.97 7.98
CA ARG A 981 33.68 -16.99 7.02
C ARG A 981 33.60 -15.60 7.64
N SER A 982 33.80 -14.59 6.80
CA SER A 982 33.60 -13.16 7.12
C SER A 982 32.40 -12.56 6.36
N GLY A 983 31.60 -13.39 5.69
CA GLY A 983 30.54 -12.96 4.78
C GLY A 983 29.31 -12.37 5.49
N LYS A 984 28.53 -11.58 4.73
CA LYS A 984 27.28 -10.94 5.22
C LYS A 984 26.06 -11.88 5.30
N ILE A 985 26.15 -13.08 4.71
CA ILE A 985 25.06 -14.08 4.61
C ILE A 985 25.55 -15.45 5.09
N ARG A 986 24.65 -16.30 5.58
CA ARG A 986 24.94 -17.60 6.20
C ARG A 986 25.92 -17.49 7.36
N LYS A 987 25.69 -16.54 8.27
CA LYS A 987 26.53 -16.38 9.45
C LYS A 987 26.30 -17.55 10.39
N LEU A 988 27.39 -18.09 10.90
CA LEU A 988 27.35 -19.02 12.01
C LEU A 988 27.21 -18.20 13.31
N THR A 989 26.02 -18.14 13.89
CA THR A 989 25.69 -17.20 14.97
C THR A 989 26.49 -17.46 16.24
N ASN A 990 26.93 -18.70 16.47
CA ASN A 990 27.81 -19.09 17.56
C ASN A 990 29.26 -19.34 17.12
N GLN A 991 29.72 -18.69 16.06
CA GLN A 991 31.09 -18.84 15.53
C GLN A 991 32.19 -18.54 16.56
N VAL A 992 32.02 -17.50 17.39
CA VAL A 992 33.02 -17.10 18.40
C VAL A 992 33.24 -18.22 19.44
N GLU A 993 32.15 -18.86 19.86
CA GLU A 993 32.19 -19.99 20.80
C GLU A 993 32.96 -21.18 20.19
N LEU A 994 32.64 -21.52 18.94
CA LEU A 994 33.30 -22.61 18.23
C LEU A 994 34.79 -22.32 17.99
N GLU A 995 35.14 -21.12 17.54
CA GLU A 995 36.53 -20.71 17.30
C GLU A 995 37.38 -20.79 18.57
N TYR A 996 36.81 -20.37 19.71
CA TYR A 996 37.48 -20.48 21.00
C TYR A 996 37.80 -21.94 21.37
N GLU A 997 36.82 -22.85 21.24
CA GLU A 997 37.01 -24.27 21.59
C GLU A 997 37.96 -25.00 20.62
N LEU A 998 37.95 -24.63 19.34
CA LEU A 998 38.87 -25.17 18.33
C LEU A 998 40.29 -24.66 18.54
N ALA A 999 40.49 -23.36 18.82
CA ALA A 999 41.81 -22.78 19.07
C ALA A 999 42.50 -23.45 20.28
N ARG A 1000 41.75 -23.74 21.35
CA ARG A 1000 42.24 -24.50 22.52
C ARG A 1000 42.70 -25.93 22.19
N ARG A 1001 42.21 -26.50 21.09
CA ARG A 1001 42.57 -27.84 20.59
C ARG A 1001 43.64 -27.79 19.49
N GLY A 1002 44.28 -26.63 19.32
CA GLY A 1002 45.38 -26.44 18.38
C GLY A 1002 44.94 -26.25 16.92
N PHE A 1003 43.68 -25.87 16.68
CA PHE A 1003 43.24 -25.45 15.36
C PHE A 1003 43.74 -24.04 15.03
N GLU A 1004 44.16 -23.87 13.79
CA GLU A 1004 44.47 -22.58 13.19
C GLU A 1004 43.18 -21.98 12.62
N ILE A 1005 42.80 -20.81 13.13
CA ILE A 1005 41.60 -20.08 12.70
C ILE A 1005 41.98 -19.20 11.51
N LEU A 1006 41.46 -19.54 10.33
CA LEU A 1006 41.83 -18.92 9.07
C LEU A 1006 40.63 -18.23 8.40
N ARG A 1007 40.94 -17.22 7.58
CA ARG A 1007 40.05 -16.55 6.63
C ARG A 1007 40.73 -16.60 5.26
N THR A 1008 40.15 -17.34 4.32
CA THR A 1008 40.84 -17.67 3.06
C THR A 1008 40.81 -16.56 2.03
N ASP A 1009 39.90 -15.60 2.19
CA ASP A 1009 39.73 -14.42 1.34
C ASP A 1009 40.93 -13.47 1.38
N GLU A 1010 41.77 -13.57 2.41
CA GLU A 1010 42.99 -12.77 2.56
C GLU A 1010 44.23 -13.43 1.91
N PHE A 1011 44.10 -14.66 1.39
CA PHE A 1011 45.23 -15.45 0.93
C PHE A 1011 45.35 -15.53 -0.60
N SER A 1012 46.58 -15.42 -1.08
CA SER A 1012 46.93 -15.78 -2.45
C SER A 1012 46.61 -17.27 -2.72
N LEU A 1013 46.32 -17.60 -3.98
CA LEU A 1013 46.08 -18.98 -4.41
C LEU A 1013 47.20 -19.93 -3.94
N GLU A 1014 48.45 -19.53 -4.08
CA GLU A 1014 49.61 -20.31 -3.69
C GLU A 1014 49.63 -20.62 -2.19
N THR A 1015 49.31 -19.61 -1.38
CA THR A 1015 49.17 -19.76 0.07
C THR A 1015 48.02 -20.71 0.41
N GLN A 1016 46.86 -20.57 -0.24
CA GLN A 1016 45.72 -21.47 -0.03
C GLN A 1016 46.09 -22.92 -0.39
N ILE A 1017 46.72 -23.17 -1.53
CA ILE A 1017 47.15 -24.51 -1.95
C ILE A 1017 48.09 -25.14 -0.91
N GLN A 1018 49.09 -24.39 -0.41
CA GLN A 1018 50.02 -24.89 0.60
C GLN A 1018 49.32 -25.21 1.92
N ILE A 1019 48.49 -24.30 2.41
CA ILE A 1019 47.77 -24.46 3.69
C ILE A 1019 46.91 -25.73 3.67
N PHE A 1020 46.12 -25.91 2.61
CA PHE A 1020 45.15 -27.00 2.53
C PHE A 1020 45.78 -28.34 2.18
N ARG A 1021 46.92 -28.36 1.48
CA ARG A 1021 47.72 -29.58 1.26
C ARG A 1021 48.27 -30.14 2.57
N ASP A 1022 48.74 -29.28 3.46
CA ASP A 1022 49.27 -29.67 4.77
C ASP A 1022 48.17 -30.01 5.80
N ALA A 1023 46.89 -29.93 5.42
CA ALA A 1023 45.77 -30.16 6.32
C ALA A 1023 45.56 -31.65 6.65
N GLU A 1024 45.44 -31.95 7.94
CA GLU A 1024 44.95 -33.23 8.44
C GLU A 1024 43.44 -33.22 8.60
N ILE A 1025 42.95 -32.13 9.18
CA ILE A 1025 41.54 -31.91 9.45
C ILE A 1025 41.16 -30.47 9.16
N ILE A 1026 40.04 -30.30 8.48
CA ILE A 1026 39.47 -29.02 8.10
C ILE A 1026 38.06 -28.96 8.67
N ILE A 1027 37.72 -27.88 9.36
CA ILE A 1027 36.35 -27.57 9.77
C ILE A 1027 35.96 -26.27 9.10
N ALA A 1028 34.80 -26.24 8.46
CA ALA A 1028 34.36 -25.04 7.74
C ALA A 1028 32.84 -24.97 7.63
N PRO A 1029 32.21 -23.79 7.82
CA PRO A 1029 30.81 -23.60 7.46
C PRO A 1029 30.62 -23.67 5.94
N THR A 1030 29.45 -24.12 5.46
CA THR A 1030 29.15 -24.20 4.02
C THR A 1030 29.52 -22.90 3.30
N GLY A 1031 30.17 -22.96 2.15
CA GLY A 1031 30.63 -21.76 1.44
C GLY A 1031 31.79 -22.03 0.49
N ALA A 1032 32.12 -21.02 -0.34
CA ALA A 1032 33.13 -21.17 -1.38
C ALA A 1032 34.54 -21.51 -0.84
N GLN A 1033 34.84 -21.20 0.43
CA GLN A 1033 36.13 -21.53 1.04
C GLN A 1033 36.35 -23.04 1.21
N ILE A 1034 35.27 -23.83 1.30
CA ILE A 1034 35.36 -25.31 1.34
C ILE A 1034 35.95 -25.85 0.04
N THR A 1035 35.83 -25.12 -1.08
CA THR A 1035 36.39 -25.52 -2.38
C THR A 1035 37.87 -25.87 -2.29
N ASN A 1036 38.60 -25.28 -1.36
CA ASN A 1036 40.01 -25.59 -1.12
C ASN A 1036 40.28 -27.04 -0.69
N ILE A 1037 39.26 -27.84 -0.37
CA ILE A 1037 39.40 -29.28 -0.13
C ILE A 1037 40.05 -30.01 -1.31
N VAL A 1038 39.90 -29.52 -2.55
CA VAL A 1038 40.54 -30.10 -3.74
C VAL A 1038 42.08 -30.07 -3.66
N TRP A 1039 42.65 -29.17 -2.85
CA TRP A 1039 44.10 -29.04 -2.69
C TRP A 1039 44.69 -30.04 -1.70
N ALA A 1040 43.86 -30.60 -0.82
CA ALA A 1040 44.26 -31.51 0.23
C ALA A 1040 44.93 -32.79 -0.29
N ASP A 1041 45.68 -33.44 0.59
CA ASP A 1041 46.22 -34.77 0.36
C ASP A 1041 45.14 -35.84 0.62
N PRO A 1042 45.27 -37.03 0.02
CA PRO A 1042 44.37 -38.16 0.29
C PRO A 1042 44.27 -38.48 1.79
N GLY A 1043 43.05 -38.73 2.26
CA GLY A 1043 42.77 -39.04 3.67
C GLY A 1043 42.57 -37.84 4.59
N THR A 1044 42.72 -36.60 4.11
CA THR A 1044 42.33 -35.40 4.88
C THR A 1044 40.84 -35.46 5.25
N ARG A 1045 40.51 -35.11 6.49
CA ARG A 1045 39.12 -35.04 6.97
C ARG A 1045 38.56 -33.63 6.83
N LEU A 1046 37.34 -33.51 6.33
CA LEU A 1046 36.58 -32.26 6.25
C LEU A 1046 35.27 -32.41 7.01
N ILE A 1047 35.05 -31.55 8.01
CA ILE A 1047 33.78 -31.41 8.72
C ILE A 1047 33.09 -30.13 8.23
N VAL A 1048 32.00 -30.30 7.49
CA VAL A 1048 31.19 -29.20 6.94
C VAL A 1048 30.10 -28.83 7.94
N LEU A 1049 30.06 -27.57 8.34
CA LEU A 1049 29.00 -27.03 9.20
C LEU A 1049 27.90 -26.47 8.31
N ALA A 1050 26.66 -26.93 8.44
CA ALA A 1050 25.54 -26.51 7.61
C ALA A 1050 24.30 -26.19 8.44
N SER A 1051 23.38 -25.42 7.85
CA SER A 1051 22.03 -25.29 8.41
C SER A 1051 21.15 -26.45 7.96
N ASP A 1052 20.05 -26.66 8.67
CA ASP A 1052 18.99 -27.63 8.37
C ASP A 1052 18.07 -27.20 7.20
N HIS A 1053 18.48 -26.22 6.39
CA HIS A 1053 17.71 -25.79 5.22
C HIS A 1053 17.54 -26.92 4.19
N PRO A 1054 16.30 -27.23 3.73
CA PRO A 1054 16.03 -28.36 2.83
C PRO A 1054 16.70 -28.22 1.44
N SER A 1055 16.95 -26.99 1.00
CA SER A 1055 17.63 -26.70 -0.28
C SER A 1055 19.14 -26.89 -0.27
N HIS A 1056 19.76 -27.21 0.88
CA HIS A 1056 21.20 -27.44 0.92
C HIS A 1056 21.60 -28.70 0.15
N GLN A 1057 22.44 -28.51 -0.87
CA GLN A 1057 22.96 -29.59 -1.72
C GLN A 1057 24.28 -30.15 -1.15
N LEU A 1058 24.22 -30.67 0.08
CA LEU A 1058 25.43 -31.04 0.85
C LEU A 1058 26.29 -32.11 0.17
N TYR A 1059 25.69 -33.00 -0.61
CA TYR A 1059 26.39 -34.05 -1.37
C TYR A 1059 27.43 -33.50 -2.36
N LEU A 1060 27.30 -32.24 -2.81
CA LEU A 1060 28.29 -31.61 -3.69
C LEU A 1060 29.65 -31.48 -2.99
N TRP A 1061 29.67 -31.32 -1.66
CA TRP A 1061 30.91 -31.27 -0.89
C TRP A 1061 31.58 -32.65 -0.81
N GLU A 1062 30.79 -33.73 -0.75
CA GLU A 1062 31.33 -35.09 -0.82
C GLU A 1062 31.96 -35.37 -2.19
N LEU A 1063 31.28 -34.99 -3.28
CA LEU A 1063 31.80 -35.11 -4.64
C LEU A 1063 33.09 -34.31 -4.82
N LEU A 1064 33.16 -33.10 -4.26
CA LEU A 1064 34.37 -32.30 -4.29
C LEU A 1064 35.49 -32.92 -3.44
N GLY A 1065 35.16 -33.55 -2.30
CA GLY A 1065 36.09 -34.33 -1.49
C GLY A 1065 36.68 -35.52 -2.25
N ARG A 1066 35.90 -36.17 -3.14
CA ARG A 1066 36.41 -37.27 -3.99
C ARG A 1066 37.52 -36.80 -4.95
N VAL A 1067 37.55 -35.53 -5.34
CA VAL A 1067 38.63 -34.97 -6.19
C VAL A 1067 39.99 -35.18 -5.53
N SER A 1068 40.11 -34.86 -4.24
CA SER A 1068 41.33 -35.01 -3.43
C SER A 1068 41.37 -36.30 -2.59
N GLN A 1069 40.35 -37.15 -2.67
CA GLN A 1069 40.19 -38.34 -1.83
C GLN A 1069 40.12 -38.00 -0.33
N ALA A 1070 39.52 -36.86 -0.01
CA ALA A 1070 39.21 -36.45 1.36
C ALA A 1070 37.94 -37.14 1.89
N GLN A 1071 37.88 -37.35 3.19
CA GLN A 1071 36.68 -37.82 3.90
C GLN A 1071 35.84 -36.61 4.30
N VAL A 1072 34.56 -36.60 3.94
CA VAL A 1072 33.66 -35.47 4.20
C VAL A 1072 32.57 -35.90 5.18
N GLU A 1073 32.41 -35.13 6.24
CA GLU A 1073 31.40 -35.30 7.29
C GLU A 1073 30.62 -34.00 7.47
N PHE A 1074 29.44 -34.09 8.08
CA PHE A 1074 28.54 -32.94 8.27
C PHE A 1074 28.14 -32.78 9.72
N VAL A 1075 28.07 -31.54 10.18
CA VAL A 1075 27.36 -31.14 11.39
C VAL A 1075 26.30 -30.14 10.97
N ILE A 1076 25.04 -30.54 11.16
CA ILE A 1076 23.87 -29.75 10.76
C ILE A 1076 23.27 -29.13 12.02
N GLY A 1077 22.96 -27.85 11.97
CA GLY A 1077 22.27 -27.15 13.05
C GLY A 1077 21.13 -26.27 12.56
N PRO A 1078 20.35 -25.71 13.50
CA PRO A 1078 19.11 -25.03 13.16
C PRO A 1078 19.38 -23.68 12.50
N ARG A 1079 18.57 -23.36 11.49
CA ARG A 1079 18.43 -22.01 10.94
C ARG A 1079 18.03 -20.99 12.02
N ALA A 1080 18.45 -19.75 11.82
CA ALA A 1080 18.09 -18.61 12.65
C ALA A 1080 16.78 -17.93 12.23
N TYR A 1081 16.28 -18.21 11.01
CA TYR A 1081 15.05 -17.64 10.44
C TYR A 1081 15.07 -16.10 10.38
N VAL A 1082 16.25 -15.50 10.25
CA VAL A 1082 16.41 -14.05 10.01
C VAL A 1082 16.01 -13.70 8.58
N ARG A 1083 16.14 -14.67 7.67
CA ARG A 1083 15.77 -14.55 6.26
C ARG A 1083 14.79 -15.63 5.85
N ASP A 1084 13.58 -15.24 5.46
CA ASP A 1084 12.53 -16.17 5.00
C ASP A 1084 11.98 -15.82 3.60
N ASP A 1085 12.85 -15.27 2.75
CA ASP A 1085 12.55 -15.00 1.34
C ASP A 1085 12.97 -16.18 0.44
N ARG A 1086 12.88 -15.98 -0.88
CA ARG A 1086 13.36 -16.94 -1.89
C ARG A 1086 14.85 -17.28 -1.78
N TYR A 1087 15.62 -16.67 -0.90
CA TYR A 1087 17.05 -16.91 -0.69
C TYR A 1087 17.33 -17.36 0.75
N SER A 1088 16.31 -17.88 1.44
CA SER A 1088 16.36 -18.46 2.79
C SER A 1088 17.41 -19.57 2.98
N VAL A 1089 17.88 -20.23 1.90
CA VAL A 1089 19.05 -21.12 1.97
C VAL A 1089 20.34 -20.38 2.37
N HIS A 1090 20.33 -19.04 2.28
CA HIS A 1090 21.42 -18.17 2.71
C HIS A 1090 21.22 -17.55 4.10
N ASP A 1091 20.25 -18.04 4.85
CA ASP A 1091 19.95 -17.62 6.22
C ASP A 1091 21.06 -17.99 7.21
N ASP A 1092 21.09 -17.26 8.32
CA ASP A 1092 22.02 -17.48 9.42
C ASP A 1092 21.64 -18.77 10.17
N TYR A 1093 22.57 -19.38 10.90
CA TYR A 1093 22.34 -20.64 11.61
C TYR A 1093 23.31 -20.82 12.77
N SER A 1094 23.01 -21.72 13.69
CA SER A 1094 23.94 -22.18 14.71
C SER A 1094 24.26 -23.66 14.53
N VAL A 1095 25.34 -24.14 15.14
CA VAL A 1095 25.59 -25.58 15.29
C VAL A 1095 25.87 -25.91 16.75
N ASN A 1096 25.55 -27.12 17.18
CA ASN A 1096 25.95 -27.57 18.50
C ASN A 1096 27.48 -27.79 18.52
N VAL A 1097 28.19 -26.98 19.32
CA VAL A 1097 29.66 -27.06 19.43
C VAL A 1097 30.10 -28.43 19.92
N GLN A 1098 29.37 -29.05 20.84
CA GLN A 1098 29.72 -30.38 21.34
C GLN A 1098 29.61 -31.45 20.25
N ASP A 1099 28.65 -31.34 19.33
CA ASP A 1099 28.53 -32.27 18.21
C ASP A 1099 29.74 -32.17 17.28
N VAL A 1100 30.25 -30.95 17.04
CA VAL A 1100 31.50 -30.73 16.29
C VAL A 1100 32.68 -31.37 17.02
N LEU A 1101 32.78 -31.21 18.34
CA LEU A 1101 33.89 -31.75 19.13
C LEU A 1101 33.86 -33.28 19.23
N THR A 1102 32.69 -33.90 19.37
CA THR A 1102 32.55 -35.36 19.40
C THR A 1102 33.08 -36.01 18.11
N ARG A 1103 32.87 -35.36 16.95
CA ARG A 1103 33.44 -35.81 15.67
C ARG A 1103 34.97 -35.76 15.62
N LEU A 1104 35.61 -35.01 16.51
CA LEU A 1104 37.06 -35.02 16.67
C LEU A 1104 37.53 -36.21 17.53
N GLU A 1105 36.71 -36.64 18.49
CA GLU A 1105 37.04 -37.65 19.52
C GLU A 1105 36.89 -39.09 19.04
N ASP A 1106 36.05 -39.35 18.02
CA ASP A 1106 35.89 -40.67 17.34
C ASP A 1106 37.18 -41.21 16.65
N THR A 1107 38.33 -40.60 16.91
CA THR A 1107 39.63 -40.93 16.31
C THR A 1107 40.57 -41.77 17.18
N GLN A 1108 40.15 -42.24 18.37
CA GLN A 1108 41.02 -43.10 19.18
C GLN A 1108 40.96 -44.61 18.85
N ASP A 1109 40.02 -45.09 18.04
CA ASP A 1109 39.98 -46.51 17.65
C ASP A 1109 39.42 -46.69 16.23
N ILE A 1110 40.28 -46.60 15.21
CA ILE A 1110 40.01 -47.25 13.91
C ILE A 1110 41.18 -48.19 13.62
N PRO A 1111 41.00 -49.52 13.75
CA PRO A 1111 42.00 -50.48 13.31
C PRO A 1111 42.16 -50.37 11.80
N THR A 1112 43.40 -50.22 11.35
CA THR A 1112 43.81 -50.55 9.99
C THR A 1112 43.47 -52.01 9.68
N GLN A 1113 42.29 -52.24 9.11
CA GLN A 1113 42.00 -53.41 8.30
C GLN A 1113 41.37 -52.95 6.99
N LEU A 1114 42.24 -52.65 6.03
CA LEU A 1114 41.93 -52.88 4.62
C LEU A 1114 42.00 -54.39 4.42
N ASP A 1115 40.84 -55.05 4.42
CA ASP A 1115 40.68 -56.35 3.79
C ASP A 1115 39.52 -56.30 2.80
N ALA A 1116 39.68 -57.05 1.72
CA ALA A 1116 38.97 -56.92 0.46
C ALA A 1116 37.52 -57.45 0.47
N SER A 1117 36.75 -57.02 -0.56
CA SER A 1117 35.46 -57.55 -1.06
C SER A 1117 34.14 -57.05 -0.44
N ALA A 1118 33.45 -56.17 -1.19
CA ALA A 1118 32.00 -56.18 -1.46
C ALA A 1118 31.65 -55.14 -2.54
#